data_AF-A0A381VAA0-F1
#
_entry.id   AF-A0A381VAA0-F1
#
_cell.length_a   1.000
_cell.length_b   1.000
_cell.length_c   1.000
_cell.angle_alpha   90.00
_cell.angle_beta   90.00
_cell.angle_gamma   90.00
#
_symmetry.space_group_name_H-M   'P 1'
#
loop_
_entity.id
_entity.type
_entity.pdbx_description
1 polymer ?
#
loop_
_entity_poly.entity_id
_entity_poly.type
_entity_poly.pdbx_seq_one_letter_code
_entity_poly.pdbx_strand_id
1 'polypeptide(L)'
;MLEDISPRNSWRITIFAFLVFFSVLMAGFLPDVGREMNQREEFSYPDNPVWQASDRAEEKMPEESWLVFQIVMGNSVESEDHNVLVPQVFREATDRHDSLMADNETSQYFDVKFNWLVQRDTTSGIWGMPETVRDIMDATYDPSTGAMIRGSPIALPPVYFAGPEMTTLNVSQAMLGSYMLDGSWYPDPNGTSPNIVYSGIAYTGPNFDAATDSDLTYVLNALFNIRSDDGSYPYRNMISPDLCVLKAEECVLPRDKDGYPIGMLAEEGEQWKAKGLMLVGEANATRLYADYPRQRGDHEHYEYWEQKVDQHYQSPLESDEDVSFYSYLAFGLELDRQVNSTLPLVGVSFVLMVCLLSFYFRDLGDVLVSGLSLGLLMVCMFANSKWLGFPDTQLSAMLPILMLALGVDFVIHSLTRWRRLALSDPSYSIDTQEASINGAWETIITLFPALGVATLTTVVAFGTATLSDIPDLYEWGILGPLGIIEAYFIMGVFAPVLRSYFPPDEDSDIVDEDSILYRIGQILSVEKLSSLMEDRSIPMLVVFLLLTLILSPIVLGNPESTFDVTEYADNDSKFIQTVLVGQNTFTEQGEPGYYVIEGENLGRYEVIMEIDAVETQLSDDNFSAPWLGSLPYIIRTQVTLAQTFEGSGYAPSVIDPISGIPLSEADIHHVLEDVYHNGTRNLEGTFYISSSEARETYLLENGKLTMVRVWFQVLRPDDMYGAMKDQKKDLDAAVFDINQMDGVSAQVAGLSYERYVYVLEITDSFQESLVVAIVLAFFIVFVALRDIKLSIITIMPVVAITIWLRG
;
A
#
# COMPACT_ATOMS: atom_id res chain seq x y z
N MET A 1 -23.12 -20.87 50.04
CA MET A 1 -23.82 -21.82 49.12
C MET A 1 -22.86 -22.78 48.42
N LEU A 2 -21.53 -22.56 48.45
CA LEU A 2 -20.52 -23.44 47.83
C LEU A 2 -19.71 -24.30 48.82
N GLU A 3 -19.89 -24.15 50.14
CA GLU A 3 -19.08 -24.88 51.16
C GLU A 3 -19.48 -26.36 51.34
N ASP A 4 -20.64 -26.79 50.83
CA ASP A 4 -21.16 -28.17 51.00
C ASP A 4 -21.01 -29.06 49.73
N ILE A 5 -20.28 -28.60 48.71
CA ILE A 5 -20.12 -29.35 47.45
C ILE A 5 -18.84 -30.18 47.51
N SER A 6 -18.93 -31.50 47.29
CA SER A 6 -17.75 -32.36 47.25
C SER A 6 -16.78 -31.96 46.12
N PRO A 7 -15.46 -32.13 46.29
CA PRO A 7 -14.46 -31.72 45.30
C PRO A 7 -14.74 -32.27 43.89
N ARG A 8 -15.15 -33.54 43.80
CA ARG A 8 -15.55 -34.17 42.53
C ARG A 8 -16.78 -33.53 41.87
N ASN A 9 -17.76 -33.09 42.65
CA ASN A 9 -18.94 -32.41 42.11
C ASN A 9 -18.59 -30.98 41.67
N SER A 10 -17.75 -30.28 42.44
CA SER A 10 -17.22 -28.96 42.05
C SER A 10 -16.45 -29.04 40.73
N TRP A 11 -15.58 -30.04 40.57
CA TRP A 11 -14.88 -30.30 39.31
C TRP A 11 -15.83 -30.49 38.12
N ARG A 12 -16.87 -31.35 38.28
CA ARG A 12 -17.85 -31.62 37.22
C ARG A 12 -18.62 -30.38 36.78
N ILE A 13 -19.04 -29.56 37.75
CA ILE A 13 -19.75 -28.30 37.48
C ILE A 13 -18.85 -27.34 36.73
N THR A 14 -17.60 -27.20 37.14
CA THR A 14 -16.62 -26.32 36.49
C THR A 14 -16.34 -26.76 35.06
N ILE A 15 -16.07 -28.04 34.81
CA ILE A 15 -15.85 -28.56 33.46
C ILE A 15 -17.08 -28.36 32.57
N PHE A 16 -18.29 -28.62 33.08
CA PHE A 16 -19.51 -28.38 32.32
C PHE A 16 -19.69 -26.89 31.97
N ALA A 17 -19.43 -26.00 32.92
CA ALA A 17 -19.48 -24.55 32.68
C ALA A 17 -18.50 -24.11 31.58
N PHE A 18 -17.27 -24.64 31.59
CA PHE A 18 -16.29 -24.37 30.54
C PHE A 18 -16.73 -24.92 29.18
N LEU A 19 -17.25 -26.15 29.12
CA LEU A 19 -17.77 -26.71 27.86
C LEU A 19 -18.89 -25.86 27.27
N VAL A 20 -19.81 -25.36 28.11
CA VAL A 20 -20.87 -24.46 27.67
C VAL A 20 -20.28 -23.15 27.17
N PHE A 21 -19.38 -22.51 27.94
CA PHE A 21 -18.73 -21.26 27.57
C PHE A 21 -18.01 -21.36 26.21
N PHE A 22 -17.16 -22.38 26.02
CA PHE A 22 -16.45 -22.57 24.76
C PHE A 22 -17.38 -22.98 23.62
N SER A 23 -18.47 -23.71 23.87
CA SER A 23 -19.43 -24.00 22.81
C SER A 23 -20.11 -22.75 22.26
N VAL A 24 -20.34 -21.74 23.12
CA VAL A 24 -20.87 -20.44 22.69
C VAL A 24 -19.82 -19.67 21.89
N LEU A 25 -18.56 -19.62 22.35
CA LEU A 25 -17.48 -18.99 21.58
C LEU A 25 -17.29 -19.66 20.21
N MET A 26 -17.23 -20.99 20.15
CA MET A 26 -17.06 -21.73 18.90
C MET A 26 -18.25 -21.58 17.93
N ALA A 27 -19.42 -21.16 18.40
CA ALA A 27 -20.55 -20.88 17.53
C ALA A 27 -20.29 -19.71 16.57
N GLY A 28 -19.27 -18.89 16.80
CA GLY A 28 -18.85 -17.82 15.88
C GLY A 28 -18.34 -18.33 14.53
N PHE A 29 -17.91 -19.60 14.45
CA PHE A 29 -17.57 -20.23 13.17
C PHE A 29 -18.79 -20.69 12.36
N LEU A 30 -19.99 -20.66 12.95
CA LEU A 30 -21.20 -21.05 12.23
C LEU A 30 -21.63 -19.92 11.28
N PRO A 31 -21.88 -20.22 9.99
CA PRO A 31 -22.20 -19.20 8.98
C PRO A 31 -23.41 -18.33 9.33
N ASP A 32 -24.40 -18.90 10.02
CA ASP A 32 -25.67 -18.22 10.35
C ASP A 32 -25.64 -17.49 11.72
N VAL A 33 -24.52 -17.54 12.44
CA VAL A 33 -24.41 -17.03 13.82
C VAL A 33 -23.28 -16.00 13.98
N GLY A 34 -22.12 -16.24 13.34
CA GLY A 34 -21.07 -15.23 13.23
C GLY A 34 -21.55 -14.01 12.43
N ARG A 35 -20.91 -12.85 12.63
CA ARG A 35 -21.15 -11.70 11.76
C ARG A 35 -20.46 -11.96 10.42
N GLU A 36 -21.09 -11.54 9.33
CA GLU A 36 -20.36 -11.41 8.05
C GLU A 36 -19.12 -10.56 8.29
N MET A 37 -17.98 -11.05 7.83
CA MET A 37 -16.74 -10.29 7.95
C MET A 37 -16.85 -9.02 7.14
N ASN A 38 -16.42 -7.92 7.74
CA ASN A 38 -16.27 -6.68 7.02
C ASN A 38 -15.14 -6.87 5.99
N GLN A 39 -15.45 -6.71 4.70
CA GLN A 39 -14.45 -6.66 3.65
C GLN A 39 -13.90 -5.24 3.62
N ARG A 40 -12.79 -5.05 4.36
CA ARG A 40 -12.07 -3.80 4.40
C ARG A 40 -10.66 -4.07 3.90
N GLU A 41 -10.19 -3.24 2.98
CA GLU A 41 -8.82 -3.28 2.48
C GLU A 41 -7.81 -3.05 3.59
N GLU A 42 -6.67 -3.71 3.45
CA GLU A 42 -5.55 -3.51 4.37
C GLU A 42 -5.03 -2.07 4.24
N PHE A 43 -4.61 -1.47 5.36
CA PHE A 43 -4.14 -0.09 5.43
C PHE A 43 -5.18 0.99 5.04
N SER A 44 -6.47 0.69 5.17
CA SER A 44 -7.54 1.66 4.90
C SER A 44 -8.06 2.36 6.15
N TYR A 45 -8.49 3.62 5.98
CA TYR A 45 -9.10 4.43 7.04
C TYR A 45 -10.42 5.08 6.55
N PRO A 46 -11.51 4.29 6.40
CA PRO A 46 -12.71 4.68 5.66
C PRO A 46 -13.51 5.86 6.25
N ASP A 47 -13.40 6.06 7.56
CA ASP A 47 -14.11 7.14 8.26
C ASP A 47 -13.38 8.50 8.14
N ASN A 48 -12.16 8.52 7.58
CA ASN A 48 -11.38 9.73 7.38
C ASN A 48 -11.96 10.58 6.22
N PRO A 49 -12.03 11.93 6.36
CA PRO A 49 -12.51 12.81 5.30
C PRO A 49 -11.78 12.67 3.95
N VAL A 50 -10.49 12.31 3.97
CA VAL A 50 -9.68 12.08 2.76
C VAL A 50 -10.19 10.85 2.02
N TRP A 51 -10.32 9.70 2.70
CA TRP A 51 -10.88 8.48 2.10
C TRP A 51 -12.29 8.70 1.59
N GLN A 52 -13.15 9.35 2.38
CA GLN A 52 -14.51 9.64 1.94
C GLN A 52 -14.55 10.52 0.69
N ALA A 53 -13.59 11.43 0.52
CA ALA A 53 -13.49 12.27 -0.68
C ALA A 53 -12.99 11.46 -1.89
N SER A 54 -11.98 10.61 -1.72
CA SER A 54 -11.52 9.68 -2.76
C SER A 54 -12.65 8.74 -3.18
N ASP A 55 -13.33 8.10 -2.23
CA ASP A 55 -14.48 7.21 -2.46
C ASP A 55 -15.55 7.91 -3.32
N ARG A 56 -15.93 9.14 -2.95
CA ARG A 56 -16.94 9.91 -3.69
C ARG A 56 -16.47 10.26 -5.11
N ALA A 57 -15.20 10.64 -5.26
CA ALA A 57 -14.64 10.98 -6.56
C ALA A 57 -14.55 9.75 -7.46
N GLU A 58 -14.13 8.60 -6.94
CA GLU A 58 -14.06 7.34 -7.69
C GLU A 58 -15.43 6.75 -8.03
N GLU A 59 -16.44 6.97 -7.19
CA GLU A 59 -17.82 6.56 -7.46
C GLU A 59 -18.44 7.42 -8.58
N LYS A 60 -18.26 8.74 -8.53
CA LYS A 60 -18.93 9.67 -9.44
C LYS A 60 -18.15 10.02 -10.70
N MET A 61 -16.83 9.99 -10.63
CA MET A 61 -15.90 10.23 -11.74
C MET A 61 -14.94 9.02 -11.84
N PRO A 62 -15.47 7.80 -12.09
CA PRO A 62 -14.64 6.62 -12.25
C PRO A 62 -13.74 6.77 -13.48
N GLU A 63 -12.56 6.16 -13.43
CA GLU A 63 -11.72 6.00 -14.60
C GLU A 63 -12.47 5.16 -15.65
N GLU A 64 -12.59 5.65 -16.89
CA GLU A 64 -13.18 4.84 -17.98
C GLU A 64 -12.15 3.89 -18.60
N SER A 65 -10.86 4.15 -18.35
CA SER A 65 -9.73 3.32 -18.74
C SER A 65 -8.93 2.89 -17.52
N TRP A 66 -8.70 1.58 -17.38
CA TRP A 66 -7.84 1.02 -16.36
C TRP A 66 -6.41 0.85 -16.91
N LEU A 67 -5.44 1.56 -16.31
CA LEU A 67 -4.06 1.54 -16.75
C LEU A 67 -3.34 0.28 -16.27
N VAL A 68 -2.62 -0.37 -17.18
CA VAL A 68 -1.71 -1.47 -16.86
C VAL A 68 -0.32 -1.15 -17.36
N PHE A 69 0.70 -1.37 -16.53
CA PHE A 69 2.06 -1.04 -16.91
C PHE A 69 3.04 -2.17 -16.63
N GLN A 70 4.10 -2.18 -17.45
CA GLN A 70 5.22 -3.07 -17.37
C GLN A 70 6.50 -2.24 -17.44
N ILE A 71 7.48 -2.59 -16.63
CA ILE A 71 8.81 -2.02 -16.64
C ILE A 71 9.77 -3.08 -17.13
N VAL A 72 10.59 -2.72 -18.11
CA VAL A 72 11.69 -3.56 -18.59
C VAL A 72 12.98 -2.97 -18.04
N MET A 73 13.69 -3.71 -17.21
CA MET A 73 14.93 -3.26 -16.55
C MET A 73 15.85 -4.46 -16.30
N GLY A 74 17.09 -4.22 -15.86
CA GLY A 74 18.00 -5.27 -15.40
C GLY A 74 17.38 -6.17 -14.32
N ASN A 75 17.96 -7.35 -14.14
CA ASN A 75 17.47 -8.38 -13.23
C ASN A 75 17.46 -7.99 -11.74
N SER A 76 18.10 -6.87 -11.37
CA SER A 76 17.88 -6.22 -10.09
C SER A 76 18.24 -4.74 -10.18
N VAL A 77 17.96 -4.00 -9.11
CA VAL A 77 18.42 -2.61 -8.91
C VAL A 77 19.96 -2.50 -8.93
N GLU A 78 20.66 -3.58 -8.57
CA GLU A 78 22.14 -3.63 -8.55
C GLU A 78 22.75 -3.94 -9.92
N SER A 79 21.94 -4.28 -10.93
CA SER A 79 22.43 -4.48 -12.29
C SER A 79 22.90 -3.15 -12.88
N GLU A 80 24.20 -3.04 -13.19
CA GLU A 80 24.81 -1.79 -13.70
C GLU A 80 25.19 -1.86 -15.19
N ASP A 81 25.47 -3.05 -15.73
CA ASP A 81 26.09 -3.20 -17.05
C ASP A 81 25.11 -3.51 -18.19
N HIS A 82 23.82 -3.75 -17.92
CA HIS A 82 22.81 -4.10 -18.93
C HIS A 82 22.37 -2.93 -19.82
N ASN A 83 21.79 -3.24 -20.98
CA ASN A 83 21.16 -2.27 -21.87
C ASN A 83 19.77 -2.74 -22.34
N VAL A 84 18.72 -1.98 -22.03
CA VAL A 84 17.35 -2.29 -22.51
C VAL A 84 17.10 -1.87 -23.96
N LEU A 85 17.99 -1.06 -24.56
CA LEU A 85 17.83 -0.47 -25.89
C LEU A 85 18.52 -1.29 -26.99
N VAL A 86 18.44 -2.62 -26.91
CA VAL A 86 19.01 -3.55 -27.90
C VAL A 86 17.92 -4.32 -28.66
N PRO A 87 18.18 -4.79 -29.89
CA PRO A 87 17.15 -5.45 -30.71
C PRO A 87 16.56 -6.71 -30.06
N GLN A 88 17.34 -7.48 -29.30
CA GLN A 88 16.85 -8.69 -28.63
C GLN A 88 15.75 -8.36 -27.60
N VAL A 89 15.99 -7.37 -26.74
CA VAL A 89 15.03 -6.91 -25.71
C VAL A 89 13.77 -6.37 -26.37
N PHE A 90 13.90 -5.60 -27.45
CA PHE A 90 12.76 -5.04 -28.17
C PHE A 90 11.89 -6.13 -28.80
N ARG A 91 12.51 -7.15 -29.41
CA ARG A 91 11.77 -8.27 -30.00
C ARG A 91 11.03 -9.08 -28.95
N GLU A 92 11.70 -9.42 -27.85
CA GLU A 92 11.07 -10.15 -26.76
C GLU A 92 9.88 -9.38 -26.17
N ALA A 93 10.01 -8.06 -25.96
CA ALA A 93 8.90 -7.21 -25.51
C ALA A 93 7.71 -7.23 -26.48
N THR A 94 7.97 -7.10 -27.79
CA THR A 94 6.90 -7.18 -28.79
C THR A 94 6.29 -8.58 -28.91
N ASP A 95 7.06 -9.64 -28.70
CA ASP A 95 6.57 -11.01 -28.69
C ASP A 95 5.65 -11.25 -27.47
N ARG A 96 5.96 -10.64 -26.31
CA ARG A 96 5.07 -10.68 -25.13
C ARG A 96 3.78 -9.90 -25.37
N HIS A 97 3.86 -8.74 -26.00
CA HIS A 97 2.68 -8.00 -26.44
C HIS A 97 1.82 -8.85 -27.38
N ASP A 98 2.40 -9.47 -28.40
CA ASP A 98 1.65 -10.29 -29.36
C ASP A 98 1.02 -11.53 -28.71
N SER A 99 1.73 -12.15 -27.75
CA SER A 99 1.22 -13.26 -26.93
C SER A 99 0.00 -12.85 -26.12
N LEU A 100 0.06 -11.70 -25.44
CA LEU A 100 -1.07 -11.12 -24.71
C LEU A 100 -2.25 -10.83 -25.65
N MET A 101 -1.99 -10.18 -26.78
CA MET A 101 -3.04 -9.82 -27.74
C MET A 101 -3.68 -11.04 -28.43
N ALA A 102 -2.95 -12.16 -28.53
CA ALA A 102 -3.47 -13.43 -29.06
C ALA A 102 -4.40 -14.17 -28.08
N ASP A 103 -4.32 -13.89 -26.78
CA ASP A 103 -5.25 -14.42 -25.79
C ASP A 103 -6.56 -13.62 -25.79
N ASN A 104 -7.57 -14.12 -26.50
CA ASN A 104 -8.88 -13.48 -26.59
C ASN A 104 -9.59 -13.29 -25.23
N GLU A 105 -9.29 -14.09 -24.20
CA GLU A 105 -9.93 -13.95 -22.89
C GLU A 105 -9.38 -12.73 -22.15
N THR A 106 -8.08 -12.49 -22.26
CA THR A 106 -7.40 -11.38 -21.57
C THR A 106 -7.42 -10.11 -22.43
N SER A 107 -7.31 -10.22 -23.76
CA SER A 107 -7.17 -9.07 -24.67
C SER A 107 -8.47 -8.36 -25.02
N GLN A 108 -9.64 -8.97 -24.77
CA GLN A 108 -10.96 -8.39 -25.07
C GLN A 108 -11.25 -7.05 -24.35
N TYR A 109 -10.50 -6.74 -23.30
CA TYR A 109 -10.61 -5.50 -22.55
C TYR A 109 -9.78 -4.37 -23.16
N PHE A 110 -8.80 -4.66 -24.03
CA PHE A 110 -8.08 -3.61 -24.77
C PHE A 110 -8.92 -3.15 -25.98
N ASP A 111 -8.99 -1.83 -26.19
CA ASP A 111 -9.76 -1.19 -27.25
C ASP A 111 -8.86 -0.53 -28.30
N VAL A 112 -9.44 -0.12 -29.42
CA VAL A 112 -8.72 0.68 -30.42
C VAL A 112 -8.87 2.16 -30.07
N LYS A 113 -7.74 2.83 -29.83
CA LYS A 113 -7.68 4.26 -29.50
C LYS A 113 -6.50 4.93 -30.19
N PHE A 114 -6.53 6.24 -30.33
CA PHE A 114 -5.38 6.95 -30.89
C PHE A 114 -4.19 6.87 -29.94
N ASN A 115 -3.02 6.55 -30.50
CA ASN A 115 -1.78 6.39 -29.78
C ASN A 115 -0.84 7.50 -30.23
N TRP A 116 -0.53 8.41 -29.30
CA TRP A 116 0.32 9.57 -29.55
C TRP A 116 1.73 9.19 -30.01
N LEU A 117 2.25 8.01 -29.64
CA LEU A 117 3.59 7.55 -30.04
C LEU A 117 3.70 7.38 -31.56
N VAL A 118 2.61 6.96 -32.19
CA VAL A 118 2.54 6.66 -33.63
C VAL A 118 1.53 7.54 -34.38
N GLN A 119 0.86 8.46 -33.67
CA GLN A 119 -0.10 9.46 -34.16
C GLN A 119 -1.26 8.84 -34.97
N ARG A 120 -1.76 7.68 -34.53
CA ARG A 120 -2.87 6.95 -35.17
C ARG A 120 -3.56 5.99 -34.21
N ASP A 121 -4.70 5.48 -34.63
CA ASP A 121 -5.42 4.42 -33.89
C ASP A 121 -4.63 3.11 -33.85
N THR A 122 -4.42 2.59 -32.64
CA THR A 122 -3.85 1.27 -32.36
C THR A 122 -4.64 0.58 -31.24
N THR A 123 -4.49 -0.73 -31.12
CA THR A 123 -4.97 -1.45 -29.94
C THR A 123 -4.24 -0.95 -28.70
N SER A 124 -4.98 -0.69 -27.61
CA SER A 124 -4.48 -0.17 -26.34
C SER A 124 -3.80 -1.22 -25.46
N GLY A 125 -3.34 -2.33 -26.04
CA GLY A 125 -2.50 -3.30 -25.33
C GLY A 125 -1.18 -2.67 -24.88
N ILE A 126 -0.40 -3.40 -24.09
CA ILE A 126 0.85 -2.89 -23.50
C ILE A 126 1.82 -2.42 -24.59
N TRP A 127 2.00 -1.11 -24.72
CA TRP A 127 2.71 -0.46 -25.81
C TRP A 127 3.82 0.44 -25.26
N GLY A 128 4.99 0.42 -25.89
CA GLY A 128 6.04 1.41 -25.62
C GLY A 128 6.99 1.62 -26.79
N MET A 129 8.26 1.87 -26.46
CA MET A 129 9.31 2.06 -27.46
C MET A 129 9.51 0.85 -28.39
N PRO A 130 9.46 -0.42 -27.92
CA PRO A 130 9.58 -1.58 -28.79
C PRO A 130 8.54 -1.64 -29.91
N GLU A 131 7.26 -1.47 -29.56
CA GLU A 131 6.12 -1.49 -30.48
C GLU A 131 6.14 -0.30 -31.41
N THR A 132 6.54 0.87 -30.91
CA THR A 132 6.73 2.08 -31.73
C THR A 132 7.82 1.89 -32.76
N VAL A 133 8.97 1.32 -32.38
CA VAL A 133 10.05 1.00 -33.33
C VAL A 133 9.61 -0.06 -34.34
N ARG A 134 8.91 -1.10 -33.90
CA ARG A 134 8.32 -2.11 -34.79
C ARG A 134 7.39 -1.48 -35.82
N ASP A 135 6.49 -0.58 -35.39
CA ASP A 135 5.55 0.09 -36.30
C ASP A 135 6.25 0.96 -37.37
N ILE A 136 7.39 1.55 -37.00
CA ILE A 136 8.23 2.35 -37.92
C ILE A 136 8.99 1.45 -38.89
N MET A 137 9.62 0.38 -38.40
CA MET A 137 10.44 -0.52 -39.22
C MET A 137 9.62 -1.37 -40.18
N ASP A 138 8.39 -1.74 -39.78
CA ASP A 138 7.47 -2.54 -40.60
C ASP A 138 6.54 -1.67 -41.47
N ALA A 139 6.76 -0.36 -41.49
CA ALA A 139 6.00 0.55 -42.33
C ALA A 139 6.17 0.21 -43.83
N THR A 140 5.06 0.03 -44.53
CA THR A 140 4.99 -0.24 -45.96
C THR A 140 4.26 0.89 -46.69
N TYR A 141 4.75 1.22 -47.88
CA TYR A 141 4.31 2.36 -48.67
C TYR A 141 3.90 1.96 -50.08
N ASP A 142 2.87 2.61 -50.63
CA ASP A 142 2.43 2.48 -52.01
C ASP A 142 3.30 3.37 -52.92
N PRO A 143 4.18 2.77 -53.75
CA PRO A 143 5.07 3.53 -54.61
C PRO A 143 4.35 4.36 -55.68
N SER A 144 3.06 4.08 -55.94
CA SER A 144 2.30 4.67 -57.04
C SER A 144 1.48 5.90 -56.65
N THR A 145 0.90 5.88 -55.45
CA THR A 145 0.09 6.98 -54.89
C THR A 145 0.88 7.85 -53.93
N GLY A 146 1.99 7.30 -53.44
CA GLY A 146 2.76 7.93 -52.43
C GLY A 146 2.12 7.88 -51.03
N ALA A 147 1.19 6.96 -50.81
CA ALA A 147 0.46 6.78 -49.57
C ALA A 147 0.99 5.58 -48.76
N MET A 148 0.96 5.66 -47.44
CA MET A 148 1.24 4.50 -46.58
C MET A 148 0.20 3.41 -46.78
N ILE A 149 0.66 2.16 -46.90
CA ILE A 149 -0.16 0.95 -46.95
C ILE A 149 -0.34 0.34 -45.54
N ARG A 150 0.72 0.37 -44.71
CA ARG A 150 0.75 -0.16 -43.32
C ARG A 150 1.84 0.55 -42.52
N GLY A 151 1.69 0.80 -41.22
CA GLY A 151 2.66 1.52 -40.36
C GLY A 151 2.44 3.04 -40.30
N SER A 152 3.34 3.81 -39.66
CA SER A 152 3.21 5.28 -39.48
C SER A 152 3.97 6.17 -40.51
N PRO A 153 3.31 7.11 -41.23
CA PRO A 153 3.98 8.16 -42.01
C PRO A 153 4.35 9.29 -41.06
N ILE A 154 5.47 9.21 -40.37
CA ILE A 154 5.73 10.19 -39.30
C ILE A 154 5.69 11.62 -39.87
N ALA A 155 5.11 12.58 -39.15
CA ALA A 155 5.24 14.02 -39.36
C ALA A 155 5.35 14.69 -37.98
N LEU A 156 6.40 15.49 -37.73
CA LEU A 156 6.64 16.18 -36.44
C LEU A 156 7.41 17.51 -36.65
N PRO A 157 7.29 18.55 -35.79
CA PRO A 157 6.36 18.77 -34.67
C PRO A 157 5.60 20.14 -34.85
N PRO A 158 4.82 20.73 -33.90
CA PRO A 158 5.09 20.72 -32.45
C PRO A 158 4.37 19.71 -31.58
N VAL A 159 5.01 19.42 -30.44
CA VAL A 159 4.40 18.98 -29.18
C VAL A 159 4.48 20.19 -28.19
N TYR A 160 3.87 20.04 -27.00
CA TYR A 160 4.16 20.58 -25.67
C TYR A 160 3.05 21.06 -24.73
N PHE A 161 3.51 20.95 -23.48
CA PHE A 161 3.04 21.37 -22.17
C PHE A 161 3.62 22.76 -21.86
N ALA A 162 2.80 23.74 -21.45
CA ALA A 162 3.25 25.13 -21.25
C ALA A 162 3.73 25.43 -19.83
N GLY A 163 4.91 26.08 -19.69
CA GLY A 163 5.36 26.82 -18.50
C GLY A 163 6.89 27.10 -18.47
N PRO A 164 7.39 28.35 -18.28
CA PRO A 164 8.81 28.71 -18.44
C PRO A 164 9.79 28.24 -17.35
N GLU A 165 9.32 27.56 -16.30
CA GLU A 165 10.15 27.19 -15.13
C GLU A 165 9.93 25.73 -14.65
N MET A 166 9.49 24.81 -15.52
CA MET A 166 9.32 23.40 -15.14
C MET A 166 10.56 22.56 -15.46
N THR A 167 11.28 22.15 -14.41
CA THR A 167 12.33 21.13 -14.48
C THR A 167 11.72 19.72 -14.36
N THR A 168 12.02 18.88 -15.37
CA THR A 168 11.86 17.40 -15.43
C THR A 168 10.43 16.83 -15.45
N LEU A 169 10.00 16.38 -16.64
CA LEU A 169 8.71 15.76 -17.00
C LEU A 169 8.74 14.23 -16.81
N ASN A 170 7.64 13.63 -16.29
CA ASN A 170 7.50 12.22 -15.91
C ASN A 170 6.60 11.42 -16.89
N VAL A 171 6.86 10.11 -16.97
CA VAL A 171 6.36 9.15 -17.98
C VAL A 171 4.82 9.06 -18.11
N SER A 172 4.08 9.30 -17.02
CA SER A 172 2.60 9.26 -17.00
C SER A 172 1.94 10.30 -17.90
N GLN A 173 2.64 11.40 -18.18
CA GLN A 173 2.15 12.53 -18.99
C GLN A 173 1.93 12.20 -20.46
N ALA A 174 2.56 11.15 -20.96
CA ALA A 174 2.59 10.91 -22.38
C ALA A 174 1.40 10.03 -22.82
N MET A 175 0.92 9.12 -21.97
CA MET A 175 0.16 7.93 -22.38
C MET A 175 -1.33 8.14 -22.68
N LEU A 176 -1.95 9.20 -22.15
CA LEU A 176 -3.40 9.41 -22.12
C LEU A 176 -4.01 9.92 -23.45
N GLY A 177 -3.71 9.26 -24.57
CA GLY A 177 -4.33 9.59 -25.86
C GLY A 177 -5.69 8.89 -26.10
N SER A 178 -6.78 9.67 -26.22
CA SER A 178 -7.72 9.82 -27.38
C SER A 178 -9.00 8.99 -27.72
N TYR A 179 -9.97 9.73 -28.34
CA TYR A 179 -11.38 9.54 -28.83
C TYR A 179 -11.62 8.69 -30.12
N MET A 180 -12.82 8.34 -30.68
CA MET A 180 -14.30 8.34 -30.39
C MET A 180 -15.05 7.31 -31.29
N LEU A 181 -16.35 7.09 -31.02
CA LEU A 181 -17.15 5.86 -31.18
C LEU A 181 -18.07 5.65 -32.43
N ASP A 182 -17.96 6.36 -33.57
CA ASP A 182 -18.99 6.23 -34.65
C ASP A 182 -18.55 5.82 -36.07
N GLY A 183 -17.26 5.77 -36.38
CA GLY A 183 -16.78 5.25 -37.67
C GLY A 183 -17.19 6.06 -38.92
N SER A 184 -17.50 7.36 -38.82
CA SER A 184 -17.80 8.19 -39.99
C SER A 184 -16.90 9.44 -40.14
N TRP A 185 -16.31 9.57 -41.34
CA TRP A 185 -15.50 10.71 -41.78
C TRP A 185 -16.39 11.71 -42.53
N TYR A 186 -16.45 12.96 -42.08
CA TYR A 186 -17.03 14.05 -42.87
C TYR A 186 -15.92 14.91 -43.49
N PRO A 187 -15.75 14.91 -44.83
CA PRO A 187 -14.93 15.91 -45.49
C PRO A 187 -15.60 17.29 -45.36
N ASP A 188 -14.78 18.31 -45.12
CA ASP A 188 -15.13 19.71 -45.39
C ASP A 188 -15.70 19.83 -46.84
N PRO A 189 -16.92 20.37 -47.02
CA PRO A 189 -17.55 20.57 -48.32
C PRO A 189 -16.81 21.55 -49.25
N ASN A 190 -15.86 22.34 -48.77
CA ASN A 190 -15.28 23.46 -49.51
C ASN A 190 -13.85 23.28 -50.04
N GLY A 191 -13.26 22.08 -49.96
CA GLY A 191 -12.18 21.69 -50.87
C GLY A 191 -10.89 22.53 -50.81
N THR A 192 -10.58 23.15 -49.67
CA THR A 192 -9.26 23.74 -49.43
C THR A 192 -8.71 23.29 -48.09
N SER A 193 -8.39 22.01 -47.98
CA SER A 193 -7.40 21.56 -47.00
C SER A 193 -6.03 22.11 -47.42
N PRO A 194 -5.24 22.74 -46.52
CA PRO A 194 -3.83 22.92 -46.78
C PRO A 194 -3.21 21.53 -46.94
N ASN A 195 -2.48 21.32 -48.03
CA ASN A 195 -1.67 20.12 -48.23
C ASN A 195 -0.62 20.04 -47.11
N ILE A 196 -0.89 19.28 -46.05
CA ILE A 196 0.14 18.87 -45.09
C ILE A 196 0.81 17.64 -45.68
N VAL A 197 2.03 17.82 -46.18
CA VAL A 197 2.88 16.75 -46.70
C VAL A 197 3.60 16.12 -45.52
N TYR A 198 3.31 14.84 -45.25
CA TYR A 198 3.87 14.02 -44.17
C TYR A 198 5.35 13.65 -44.44
N SER A 199 6.26 13.85 -43.48
CA SER A 199 7.61 13.25 -43.43
C SER A 199 8.19 13.31 -42.02
N GLY A 200 8.82 12.25 -41.51
CA GLY A 200 9.24 12.27 -40.10
C GLY A 200 10.33 11.29 -39.70
N ILE A 201 10.31 10.03 -40.15
CA ILE A 201 11.48 9.13 -40.05
C ILE A 201 11.52 8.30 -41.33
N ALA A 202 12.45 8.61 -42.23
CA ALA A 202 12.59 7.94 -43.52
C ALA A 202 13.45 6.67 -43.39
N TYR A 203 12.97 5.71 -42.61
CA TYR A 203 13.65 4.43 -42.45
C TYR A 203 13.46 3.56 -43.70
N THR A 204 14.57 3.11 -44.29
CA THR A 204 14.58 2.28 -45.51
C THR A 204 15.35 0.98 -45.33
N GLY A 205 15.58 0.57 -44.09
CA GLY A 205 16.32 -0.64 -43.75
C GLY A 205 15.45 -1.91 -43.80
N PRO A 206 15.95 -3.05 -43.28
CA PRO A 206 15.17 -4.27 -43.11
C PRO A 206 13.95 -4.09 -42.19
N ASN A 207 13.00 -5.02 -42.25
CA ASN A 207 11.88 -5.06 -41.31
C ASN A 207 12.35 -5.37 -39.88
N PHE A 208 11.49 -5.18 -38.88
CA PHE A 208 11.82 -5.27 -37.46
C PHE A 208 12.54 -6.58 -37.08
N ASP A 209 12.05 -7.72 -37.58
CA ASP A 209 12.64 -9.06 -37.32
C ASP A 209 14.04 -9.26 -37.94
N ALA A 210 14.41 -8.47 -38.94
CA ALA A 210 15.70 -8.54 -39.61
C ALA A 210 16.60 -7.32 -39.31
N ALA A 211 16.15 -6.39 -38.46
CA ALA A 211 16.88 -5.18 -38.09
C ALA A 211 18.12 -5.49 -37.25
N THR A 212 19.21 -4.78 -37.54
CA THR A 212 20.48 -4.81 -36.80
C THR A 212 20.55 -3.73 -35.72
N ASP A 213 21.58 -3.74 -34.88
CA ASP A 213 21.81 -2.67 -33.89
C ASP A 213 21.93 -1.28 -34.55
N SER A 214 22.51 -1.23 -35.76
CA SER A 214 22.65 0.01 -36.53
C SER A 214 21.30 0.54 -37.04
N ASP A 215 20.40 -0.37 -37.39
CA ASP A 215 19.04 -0.04 -37.82
C ASP A 215 18.21 0.50 -36.64
N LEU A 216 18.30 -0.16 -35.49
CA LEU A 216 17.66 0.30 -34.25
C LEU A 216 18.18 1.68 -33.86
N THR A 217 19.50 1.86 -33.88
CA THR A 217 20.15 3.13 -33.54
C THR A 217 19.68 4.27 -34.46
N TYR A 218 19.45 4.02 -35.75
CA TYR A 218 18.90 5.01 -36.66
C TYR A 218 17.49 5.47 -36.22
N VAL A 219 16.61 4.54 -35.90
CA VAL A 219 15.24 4.85 -35.47
C VAL A 219 15.24 5.56 -34.11
N LEU A 220 16.03 5.08 -33.14
CA LEU A 220 16.18 5.72 -31.82
C LEU A 220 16.77 7.13 -31.91
N ASN A 221 17.77 7.35 -32.78
CA ASN A 221 18.31 8.68 -33.07
C ASN A 221 17.21 9.64 -33.53
N ALA A 222 16.31 9.17 -34.39
CA ALA A 222 15.21 10.01 -34.83
C ALA A 222 14.20 10.25 -33.70
N LEU A 223 13.78 9.19 -32.98
CA LEU A 223 12.80 9.30 -31.89
C LEU A 223 13.27 10.18 -30.73
N PHE A 224 14.47 9.94 -30.21
CA PHE A 224 15.01 10.71 -29.08
C PHE A 224 15.42 12.13 -29.43
N ASN A 225 15.44 12.54 -30.70
CA ASN A 225 15.69 13.92 -31.09
C ASN A 225 14.42 14.66 -31.54
N ILE A 226 13.25 14.02 -31.39
CA ILE A 226 11.98 14.72 -31.51
C ILE A 226 11.91 15.71 -30.37
N ARG A 227 11.98 16.98 -30.77
CA ARG A 227 11.77 18.14 -29.93
C ARG A 227 10.45 18.78 -30.33
N SER A 228 10.08 19.82 -29.62
CA SER A 228 8.73 20.35 -29.61
C SER A 228 8.78 21.91 -29.29
N ASP A 229 7.69 22.70 -29.07
CA ASP A 229 7.50 24.13 -28.46
C ASP A 229 8.34 24.74 -27.19
N ASP A 230 7.90 24.70 -25.88
CA ASP A 230 8.55 24.22 -24.55
C ASP A 230 10.07 23.91 -24.42
N GLY A 231 10.59 22.76 -24.82
CA GLY A 231 12.00 22.39 -24.90
C GLY A 231 12.31 20.90 -24.72
N SER A 232 11.35 20.10 -24.26
CA SER A 232 11.45 18.69 -23.89
C SER A 232 11.49 17.68 -25.06
N TYR A 233 11.80 16.43 -24.69
CA TYR A 233 11.98 15.30 -25.61
C TYR A 233 11.05 14.15 -25.20
N PRO A 234 9.81 14.09 -25.73
CA PRO A 234 8.76 13.25 -25.17
C PRO A 234 9.08 11.75 -25.16
N TYR A 235 9.74 11.23 -26.20
CA TYR A 235 10.14 9.81 -26.27
C TYR A 235 11.22 9.43 -25.26
N ARG A 236 12.02 10.40 -24.79
CA ARG A 236 13.02 10.14 -23.74
C ARG A 236 12.36 9.91 -22.39
N ASN A 237 11.16 10.45 -22.18
CA ASN A 237 10.44 10.28 -20.91
C ASN A 237 9.97 8.83 -20.71
N MET A 238 9.88 8.00 -21.76
CA MET A 238 9.56 6.57 -21.62
C MET A 238 10.76 5.70 -21.25
N ILE A 239 11.94 6.30 -21.19
CA ILE A 239 13.20 5.66 -20.89
C ILE A 239 13.72 6.21 -19.57
N SER A 240 14.47 5.40 -18.85
CA SER A 240 15.07 5.78 -17.58
C SER A 240 15.97 7.02 -17.72
N PRO A 241 16.06 7.91 -16.71
CA PRO A 241 16.77 9.20 -16.79
C PRO A 241 18.28 9.11 -17.07
N ASP A 242 18.87 7.92 -16.90
CA ASP A 242 20.27 7.59 -17.21
C ASP A 242 20.52 7.36 -18.71
N LEU A 243 19.50 7.52 -19.58
CA LEU A 243 19.63 7.45 -21.03
C LEU A 243 20.86 8.21 -21.54
N CYS A 244 21.76 7.50 -22.22
CA CYS A 244 23.00 8.06 -22.75
C CYS A 244 23.39 7.45 -24.10
N VAL A 245 24.37 8.08 -24.75
CA VAL A 245 25.08 7.47 -25.88
C VAL A 245 26.40 6.90 -25.37
N LEU A 246 26.59 5.58 -25.56
CA LEU A 246 27.81 4.88 -25.18
C LEU A 246 28.90 5.11 -26.24
N LYS A 247 29.94 5.87 -25.87
CA LYS A 247 31.09 6.22 -26.72
C LYS A 247 32.38 5.66 -26.12
N ALA A 248 32.97 4.63 -26.72
CA ALA A 248 34.26 4.06 -26.28
C ALA A 248 34.32 3.80 -24.75
N GLU A 249 33.28 3.14 -24.21
CA GLU A 249 33.06 2.83 -22.78
C GLU A 249 32.68 4.02 -21.86
N GLU A 250 32.51 5.22 -22.41
CA GLU A 250 31.98 6.38 -21.67
C GLU A 250 30.52 6.64 -22.05
N CYS A 251 29.64 6.72 -21.05
CA CYS A 251 28.21 7.00 -21.20
C CYS A 251 27.98 8.51 -21.17
N VAL A 252 27.73 9.10 -22.35
CA VAL A 252 27.56 10.56 -22.50
C VAL A 252 26.07 10.89 -22.48
N LEU A 253 25.62 11.57 -21.43
CA LEU A 253 24.23 12.00 -21.26
C LEU A 253 23.88 13.07 -22.31
N PRO A 254 22.67 13.04 -22.89
CA PRO A 254 22.19 14.05 -23.83
C PRO A 254 21.71 15.30 -23.09
N ARG A 255 22.58 15.83 -22.22
CA ARG A 255 22.35 17.03 -21.40
C ARG A 255 23.52 18.00 -21.53
N ASP A 256 23.26 19.28 -21.37
CA ASP A 256 24.30 20.30 -21.31
C ASP A 256 24.96 20.38 -19.92
N LYS A 257 25.92 21.30 -19.77
CA LYS A 257 26.66 21.55 -18.53
C LYS A 257 25.79 21.99 -17.34
N ASP A 258 24.59 22.49 -17.62
CA ASP A 258 23.65 23.00 -16.63
C ASP A 258 22.51 21.98 -16.39
N GLY A 259 22.58 20.79 -17.02
CA GLY A 259 21.65 19.69 -16.84
C GLY A 259 20.44 19.70 -17.78
N TYR A 260 20.34 20.66 -18.70
CA TYR A 260 19.20 20.75 -19.62
C TYR A 260 19.32 19.72 -20.75
N PRO A 261 18.22 19.08 -21.15
CA PRO A 261 18.25 18.10 -22.23
C PRO A 261 18.59 18.78 -23.57
N ILE A 262 19.49 18.16 -24.34
CA ILE A 262 19.94 18.62 -25.66
C ILE A 262 19.80 17.53 -26.71
N GLY A 263 19.82 17.93 -27.98
CA GLY A 263 19.86 16.98 -29.10
C GLY A 263 21.20 16.25 -29.13
N MET A 264 21.17 14.94 -29.35
CA MET A 264 22.36 14.11 -29.43
C MET A 264 22.11 12.93 -30.37
N LEU A 265 23.10 12.59 -31.19
CA LEU A 265 23.03 11.44 -32.08
C LEU A 265 24.11 10.44 -31.70
N ALA A 266 23.76 9.15 -31.73
CA ALA A 266 24.71 8.05 -31.73
C ALA A 266 25.27 7.85 -33.14
N GLU A 267 26.60 7.93 -33.29
CA GLU A 267 27.32 7.76 -34.55
C GLU A 267 27.61 6.27 -34.86
N GLU A 268 28.24 6.00 -36.02
CA GLU A 268 28.57 4.64 -36.45
C GLU A 268 29.52 3.95 -35.44
N GLY A 269 29.03 2.90 -34.77
CA GLY A 269 29.76 2.18 -33.70
C GLY A 269 29.43 2.67 -32.28
N GLU A 270 28.60 3.69 -32.13
CA GLU A 270 27.99 4.11 -30.86
C GLU A 270 26.57 3.53 -30.74
N GLN A 271 26.07 3.40 -29.52
CA GLN A 271 24.71 2.92 -29.27
C GLN A 271 24.06 3.71 -28.12
N TRP A 272 22.72 3.80 -28.17
CA TRP A 272 21.95 4.28 -27.03
C TRP A 272 21.96 3.23 -25.92
N LYS A 273 22.18 3.67 -24.68
CA LYS A 273 22.15 2.84 -23.48
C LYS A 273 21.22 3.44 -22.45
N ALA A 274 20.41 2.61 -21.81
CA ALA A 274 19.59 2.97 -20.66
C ALA A 274 19.37 1.75 -19.77
N LYS A 275 19.17 1.97 -18.47
CA LYS A 275 18.85 0.92 -17.51
C LYS A 275 17.43 0.40 -17.61
N GLY A 276 16.46 1.21 -18.03
CA GLY A 276 15.06 0.81 -18.04
C GLY A 276 14.21 1.49 -19.11
N LEU A 277 13.13 0.83 -19.51
CA LEU A 277 12.06 1.42 -20.31
C LEU A 277 10.69 1.02 -19.75
N MET A 278 9.68 1.85 -19.98
CA MET A 278 8.31 1.62 -19.54
C MET A 278 7.41 1.26 -20.73
N LEU A 279 6.48 0.32 -20.53
CA LEU A 279 5.44 -0.08 -21.47
C LEU A 279 4.08 0.05 -20.78
N VAL A 280 3.07 0.58 -21.47
CA VAL A 280 1.74 0.79 -20.87
C VAL A 280 0.62 0.39 -21.80
N GLY A 281 -0.40 -0.23 -21.24
CA GLY A 281 -1.67 -0.52 -21.87
C GLY A 281 -2.83 0.09 -21.09
N GLU A 282 -3.99 0.16 -21.74
CA GLU A 282 -5.21 0.69 -21.15
C GLU A 282 -6.37 -0.23 -21.48
N ALA A 283 -7.03 -0.75 -20.46
CA ALA A 283 -8.21 -1.58 -20.62
C ALA A 283 -9.49 -0.77 -20.42
N ASN A 284 -10.55 -1.12 -21.14
CA ASN A 284 -11.86 -0.51 -20.97
C ASN A 284 -12.46 -0.89 -19.61
N ALA A 285 -12.48 0.07 -18.69
CA ALA A 285 -12.92 -0.16 -17.33
C ALA A 285 -14.40 -0.56 -17.28
N THR A 286 -15.25 -0.03 -18.18
CA THR A 286 -16.67 -0.41 -18.24
C THR A 286 -16.86 -1.90 -18.54
N ARG A 287 -16.05 -2.47 -19.43
CA ARG A 287 -16.09 -3.92 -19.71
C ARG A 287 -15.53 -4.73 -18.55
N LEU A 288 -14.42 -4.27 -17.95
CA LEU A 288 -13.88 -4.89 -16.75
C LEU A 288 -14.93 -4.94 -15.64
N TYR A 289 -15.64 -3.84 -15.36
CA TYR A 289 -16.69 -3.82 -14.34
C TYR A 289 -17.92 -4.68 -14.66
N ALA A 290 -18.18 -4.99 -15.93
CA ALA A 290 -19.28 -5.89 -16.29
C ALA A 290 -18.97 -7.34 -15.89
N ASP A 291 -17.73 -7.78 -16.09
CA ASP A 291 -17.28 -9.15 -15.84
C ASP A 291 -16.65 -9.32 -14.43
N TYR A 292 -16.13 -8.23 -13.86
CA TYR A 292 -15.50 -8.09 -12.56
C TYR A 292 -16.11 -6.88 -11.81
N PRO A 293 -17.37 -6.97 -11.36
CA PRO A 293 -18.08 -5.84 -10.77
C PRO A 293 -17.42 -5.36 -9.47
N ARG A 294 -17.31 -4.03 -9.30
CA ARG A 294 -16.87 -3.41 -8.04
C ARG A 294 -17.80 -3.85 -6.91
N GLN A 295 -17.25 -4.50 -5.89
CA GLN A 295 -17.82 -4.51 -4.54
C GLN A 295 -16.95 -3.60 -3.67
N ARG A 296 -17.56 -2.94 -2.69
CA ARG A 296 -16.85 -1.98 -1.83
C ARG A 296 -15.78 -2.72 -1.02
N GLY A 297 -14.52 -2.28 -1.06
CA GLY A 297 -13.39 -2.93 -0.39
C GLY A 297 -12.85 -4.17 -1.13
N ASP A 298 -13.14 -4.29 -2.43
CA ASP A 298 -12.86 -5.47 -3.25
C ASP A 298 -12.18 -5.02 -4.56
N HIS A 299 -11.02 -4.37 -4.46
CA HIS A 299 -10.14 -4.12 -5.62
C HIS A 299 -9.65 -5.44 -6.25
N GLU A 300 -9.74 -6.56 -5.53
CA GLU A 300 -9.28 -7.89 -5.95
C GLU A 300 -9.87 -8.35 -7.29
N HIS A 301 -11.06 -7.86 -7.69
CA HIS A 301 -11.80 -8.46 -8.79
C HIS A 301 -11.18 -8.26 -10.18
N TYR A 302 -10.74 -7.05 -10.54
CA TYR A 302 -9.99 -6.88 -11.79
C TYR A 302 -8.50 -7.23 -11.61
N GLU A 303 -7.97 -7.27 -10.38
CA GLU A 303 -6.62 -7.78 -10.12
C GLU A 303 -6.44 -9.24 -10.58
N TYR A 304 -7.50 -10.06 -10.60
CA TYR A 304 -7.47 -11.37 -11.25
C TYR A 304 -7.21 -11.29 -12.76
N TRP A 305 -7.76 -10.28 -13.45
CA TRP A 305 -7.44 -10.02 -14.85
C TRP A 305 -6.01 -9.47 -14.98
N GLU A 306 -5.59 -8.59 -14.09
CA GLU A 306 -4.22 -8.07 -14.07
C GLU A 306 -3.18 -9.20 -13.88
N GLN A 307 -3.46 -10.20 -13.04
CA GLN A 307 -2.63 -11.39 -12.93
C GLN A 307 -2.52 -12.15 -14.25
N LYS A 308 -3.63 -12.26 -15.02
CA LYS A 308 -3.59 -12.90 -16.35
C LYS A 308 -2.73 -12.09 -17.31
N VAL A 309 -2.82 -10.76 -17.28
CA VAL A 309 -1.93 -9.88 -18.06
C VAL A 309 -0.47 -10.10 -17.67
N ASP A 310 -0.14 -10.06 -16.38
CA ASP A 310 1.24 -10.21 -15.87
C ASP A 310 1.83 -11.60 -16.17
N GLN A 311 1.02 -12.66 -16.24
CA GLN A 311 1.48 -14.00 -16.61
C GLN A 311 2.19 -14.05 -17.98
N HIS A 312 1.87 -13.15 -18.91
CA HIS A 312 2.57 -13.07 -20.20
C HIS A 312 3.99 -12.49 -20.08
N TYR A 313 4.29 -11.77 -19.00
CA TYR A 313 5.55 -11.08 -18.75
C TYR A 313 6.40 -11.74 -17.65
N GLN A 314 5.88 -12.75 -16.95
CA GLN A 314 6.55 -13.36 -15.78
C GLN A 314 7.81 -14.17 -16.09
N SER A 315 7.97 -14.73 -17.28
CA SER A 315 9.14 -15.57 -17.55
C SER A 315 10.38 -14.73 -17.86
N PRO A 316 11.57 -15.10 -17.32
CA PRO A 316 12.82 -14.39 -17.57
C PRO A 316 13.09 -14.19 -19.07
N LEU A 317 13.70 -13.07 -19.45
CA LEU A 317 14.11 -12.87 -20.85
C LEU A 317 15.18 -13.88 -21.25
N GLU A 318 15.08 -14.39 -22.48
CA GLU A 318 16.15 -15.14 -23.15
C GLU A 318 17.16 -14.20 -23.82
N SER A 319 17.57 -13.12 -23.13
CA SER A 319 18.55 -12.14 -23.65
C SER A 319 19.86 -12.21 -22.87
N ASP A 320 20.97 -11.97 -23.56
CA ASP A 320 22.31 -11.88 -22.96
C ASP A 320 22.50 -10.63 -22.07
N GLU A 321 21.54 -9.69 -22.09
CA GLU A 321 21.58 -8.41 -21.35
C GLU A 321 21.11 -8.52 -19.88
N ASP A 322 20.72 -9.69 -19.38
CA ASP A 322 20.29 -9.88 -17.97
C ASP A 322 19.13 -8.94 -17.57
N VAL A 323 18.10 -8.86 -18.43
CA VAL A 323 16.91 -8.00 -18.31
C VAL A 323 15.70 -8.81 -17.84
N SER A 324 14.77 -8.19 -17.11
CA SER A 324 13.50 -8.75 -16.63
C SER A 324 12.34 -7.77 -16.78
N PHE A 325 11.11 -8.31 -16.73
CA PHE A 325 9.87 -7.54 -16.65
C PHE A 325 9.39 -7.43 -15.20
N TYR A 326 8.95 -6.23 -14.84
CA TYR A 326 8.41 -5.87 -13.54
C TYR A 326 7.06 -5.19 -13.70
N SER A 327 6.14 -5.43 -12.77
CA SER A 327 4.76 -4.93 -12.86
C SER A 327 4.16 -4.70 -11.47
N TYR A 328 3.39 -3.61 -11.31
CA TYR A 328 2.64 -3.37 -10.07
C TYR A 328 1.18 -3.87 -10.19
N LEU A 329 0.92 -4.72 -11.19
CA LEU A 329 -0.36 -5.40 -11.39
C LEU A 329 -0.64 -6.38 -10.26
N ALA A 330 -1.92 -6.49 -9.86
CA ALA A 330 -2.44 -7.39 -8.84
C ALA A 330 -1.81 -7.20 -7.45
N PHE A 331 -1.68 -5.94 -7.04
CA PHE A 331 -1.04 -5.54 -5.80
C PHE A 331 -1.70 -6.18 -4.56
N GLY A 332 -3.02 -6.07 -4.43
CA GLY A 332 -3.78 -6.61 -3.30
C GLY A 332 -3.66 -8.13 -3.18
N LEU A 333 -3.81 -8.84 -4.30
CA LEU A 333 -3.68 -10.30 -4.34
C LEU A 333 -2.27 -10.79 -3.92
N GLU A 334 -1.21 -10.04 -4.22
CA GLU A 334 0.13 -10.38 -3.75
C GLU A 334 0.30 -10.12 -2.24
N LEU A 335 -0.29 -9.04 -1.71
CA LEU A 335 -0.31 -8.77 -0.27
C LEU A 335 -1.05 -9.88 0.50
N ASP A 336 -2.22 -10.30 0.02
CA ASP A 336 -2.96 -11.45 0.58
C ASP A 336 -2.15 -12.74 0.56
N ARG A 337 -1.38 -12.97 -0.52
CA ARG A 337 -0.49 -14.11 -0.62
C ARG A 337 0.57 -14.07 0.48
N GLN A 338 1.06 -12.88 0.84
CA GLN A 338 2.02 -12.70 1.94
C GLN A 338 1.38 -12.93 3.32
N VAL A 339 0.16 -12.44 3.55
CA VAL A 339 -0.58 -12.73 4.79
C VAL A 339 -0.76 -14.25 4.93
N ASN A 340 -1.18 -14.93 3.86
CA ASN A 340 -1.31 -16.38 3.82
C ASN A 340 0.02 -17.11 4.05
N SER A 341 1.14 -16.53 3.62
CA SER A 341 2.49 -17.07 3.87
C SER A 341 2.91 -17.02 5.35
N THR A 342 2.24 -16.19 6.17
CA THR A 342 2.48 -16.07 7.62
C THR A 342 1.76 -17.16 8.42
N LEU A 343 0.66 -17.72 7.93
CA LEU A 343 -0.13 -18.74 8.64
C LEU A 343 0.69 -19.98 9.09
N PRO A 344 1.65 -20.51 8.29
CA PRO A 344 2.56 -21.56 8.75
C PRO A 344 3.39 -21.19 9.99
N LEU A 345 3.80 -19.92 10.16
CA LEU A 345 4.58 -19.47 11.32
C LEU A 345 3.81 -19.62 12.63
N VAL A 346 2.48 -19.47 12.58
CA VAL A 346 1.59 -19.71 13.72
C VAL A 346 1.73 -21.15 14.21
N GLY A 347 1.71 -22.11 13.28
CA GLY A 347 1.88 -23.54 13.58
C GLY A 347 3.29 -23.87 14.10
N VAL A 348 4.33 -23.30 13.48
CA VAL A 348 5.72 -23.48 13.94
C VAL A 348 5.92 -22.92 15.34
N SER A 349 5.41 -21.71 15.61
CA SER A 349 5.49 -21.06 16.93
C SER A 349 4.79 -21.89 18.01
N PHE A 350 3.63 -22.46 17.70
CA PHE A 350 2.93 -23.38 18.60
C PHE A 350 3.77 -24.62 18.93
N VAL A 351 4.36 -25.26 17.93
CA VAL A 351 5.21 -26.45 18.14
C VAL A 351 6.45 -26.11 18.97
N LEU A 352 7.11 -24.98 18.66
CA LEU A 352 8.26 -24.51 19.43
C LEU A 352 7.89 -24.22 20.89
N MET A 353 6.72 -23.61 21.12
CA MET A 353 6.23 -23.35 22.47
C MET A 353 5.93 -24.64 23.24
N VAL A 354 5.29 -25.62 22.61
CA VAL A 354 5.07 -26.95 23.21
C VAL A 354 6.40 -27.65 23.54
N CYS A 355 7.41 -27.53 22.67
CA CYS A 355 8.76 -28.03 22.93
C CYS A 355 9.41 -27.35 24.15
N LEU A 356 9.27 -26.03 24.29
CA LEU A 356 9.76 -25.27 25.43
C LEU A 356 9.06 -25.71 26.72
N LEU A 357 7.73 -25.87 26.69
CA LEU A 357 6.96 -26.38 27.83
C LEU A 357 7.33 -27.82 28.17
N SER A 358 7.63 -28.66 27.17
CA SER A 358 8.16 -30.02 27.38
C SER A 358 9.49 -30.02 28.09
N PHE A 359 10.36 -29.06 27.77
CA PHE A 359 11.63 -28.88 28.46
C PHE A 359 11.44 -28.38 29.89
N TYR A 360 10.49 -27.46 30.12
CA TYR A 360 10.19 -26.88 31.42
C TYR A 360 9.52 -27.88 32.38
N PHE A 361 8.36 -28.42 32.02
CA PHE A 361 7.54 -29.24 32.91
C PHE A 361 8.06 -30.67 33.10
N ARG A 362 8.70 -31.22 32.05
CA ARG A 362 9.25 -32.60 32.01
C ARG A 362 8.23 -33.69 32.38
N ASP A 363 6.94 -33.36 32.37
CA ASP A 363 5.82 -34.26 32.63
C ASP A 363 4.87 -34.21 31.43
N LEU A 364 4.56 -35.38 30.87
CA LEU A 364 3.73 -35.45 29.66
C LEU A 364 2.31 -34.92 29.92
N GLY A 365 1.77 -35.10 31.12
CA GLY A 365 0.44 -34.61 31.49
C GLY A 365 0.36 -33.08 31.47
N ASP A 366 1.32 -32.41 32.11
CA ASP A 366 1.39 -30.94 32.15
C ASP A 366 1.62 -30.36 30.75
N VAL A 367 2.47 -31.00 29.94
CA VAL A 367 2.73 -30.57 28.56
C VAL A 367 1.48 -30.71 27.68
N LEU A 368 0.77 -31.84 27.78
CA LEU A 368 -0.45 -32.06 27.01
C LEU A 368 -1.55 -31.07 27.41
N VAL A 369 -1.78 -30.86 28.71
CA VAL A 369 -2.79 -29.89 29.17
C VAL A 369 -2.41 -28.47 28.77
N SER A 370 -1.14 -28.11 28.86
CA SER A 370 -0.67 -26.79 28.44
C SER A 370 -0.81 -26.59 26.92
N GLY A 371 -0.40 -27.58 26.11
CA GLY A 371 -0.54 -27.54 24.66
C GLY A 371 -2.01 -27.48 24.21
N LEU A 372 -2.89 -28.25 24.86
CA LEU A 372 -4.34 -28.18 24.61
C LEU A 372 -4.92 -26.82 24.98
N SER A 373 -4.47 -26.23 26.09
CA SER A 373 -4.91 -24.91 26.53
C SER A 373 -4.46 -23.81 25.57
N LEU A 374 -3.22 -23.88 25.08
CA LEU A 374 -2.69 -22.99 24.05
C LEU A 374 -3.45 -23.12 22.73
N GLY A 375 -3.66 -24.35 22.28
CA GLY A 375 -4.42 -24.60 21.04
C GLY A 375 -5.86 -24.10 21.15
N LEU A 376 -6.51 -24.33 22.30
CA LEU A 376 -7.86 -23.83 22.55
C LEU A 376 -7.90 -22.29 22.53
N LEU A 377 -6.93 -21.61 23.16
CA LEU A 377 -6.84 -20.14 23.10
C LEU A 377 -6.70 -19.63 21.67
N MET A 378 -5.84 -20.25 20.86
CA MET A 378 -5.67 -19.86 19.45
C MET A 378 -6.97 -20.00 18.67
N VAL A 379 -7.69 -21.12 18.84
CA VAL A 379 -8.98 -21.31 18.17
C VAL A 379 -10.01 -20.29 18.65
N CYS A 380 -10.02 -19.94 19.94
CA CYS A 380 -10.90 -18.89 20.46
C CYS A 380 -10.58 -17.53 19.86
N MET A 381 -9.30 -17.21 19.63
CA MET A 381 -8.92 -15.95 18.97
C MET A 381 -9.51 -15.83 17.56
N PHE A 382 -9.41 -16.89 16.76
CA PHE A 382 -10.06 -16.91 15.44
C PHE A 382 -11.59 -16.82 15.55
N ALA A 383 -12.18 -17.51 16.53
CA ALA A 383 -13.63 -17.46 16.77
C ALA A 383 -14.11 -16.03 17.13
N ASN A 384 -13.32 -15.29 17.91
CA ASN A 384 -13.62 -13.92 18.31
C ASN A 384 -13.63 -12.96 17.12
N SER A 385 -12.67 -13.09 16.20
CA SER A 385 -12.65 -12.31 14.96
C SER A 385 -13.94 -12.54 14.15
N LYS A 386 -14.35 -13.81 13.97
CA LYS A 386 -15.60 -14.14 13.26
C LYS A 386 -16.87 -13.72 14.00
N TRP A 387 -16.88 -13.72 15.33
CA TRP A 387 -18.00 -13.20 16.13
C TRP A 387 -18.21 -11.71 15.94
N LEU A 388 -17.11 -10.95 15.89
CA LEU A 388 -17.14 -9.50 15.77
C LEU A 388 -17.31 -9.03 14.32
N GLY A 389 -16.97 -9.89 13.36
CA GLY A 389 -16.99 -9.58 11.94
C GLY A 389 -15.79 -8.73 11.51
N PHE A 390 -14.66 -8.85 12.22
CA PHE A 390 -13.44 -8.11 11.89
C PHE A 390 -12.72 -8.77 10.69
N PRO A 391 -12.09 -7.97 9.81
CA PRO A 391 -11.31 -8.48 8.69
C PRO A 391 -10.07 -9.26 9.16
N ASP A 392 -9.62 -10.22 8.34
CA ASP A 392 -8.38 -10.95 8.59
C ASP A 392 -7.20 -10.16 7.96
N THR A 393 -6.65 -9.19 8.70
CA THR A 393 -5.47 -8.39 8.28
C THR A 393 -4.15 -9.02 8.72
N GLN A 394 -3.01 -8.62 8.13
CA GLN A 394 -1.65 -9.01 8.55
C GLN A 394 -1.44 -8.73 10.03
N LEU A 395 -1.89 -7.55 10.51
CA LEU A 395 -1.83 -7.19 11.92
C LEU A 395 -2.65 -8.21 12.75
N SER A 396 -3.92 -8.46 12.40
CA SER A 396 -4.78 -9.41 13.13
C SER A 396 -4.21 -10.85 13.16
N ALA A 397 -3.52 -11.27 12.10
CA ALA A 397 -2.91 -12.60 11.97
C ALA A 397 -1.72 -12.81 12.92
N MET A 398 -1.05 -11.74 13.36
CA MET A 398 0.03 -11.82 14.35
C MET A 398 -0.49 -12.01 15.79
N LEU A 399 -1.75 -11.64 16.07
CA LEU A 399 -2.29 -11.62 17.42
C LEU A 399 -2.29 -13.00 18.11
N PRO A 400 -2.65 -14.12 17.46
CA PRO A 400 -2.54 -15.45 18.08
C PRO A 400 -1.10 -15.82 18.50
N ILE A 401 -0.08 -15.39 17.74
CA ILE A 401 1.34 -15.64 18.08
C ILE A 401 1.72 -14.86 19.33
N LEU A 402 1.32 -13.58 19.40
CA LEU A 402 1.52 -12.73 20.57
C LEU A 402 0.82 -13.32 21.81
N MET A 403 -0.40 -13.84 21.64
CA MET A 403 -1.17 -14.47 22.71
C MET A 403 -0.56 -15.80 23.18
N LEU A 404 0.14 -16.55 22.32
CA LEU A 404 0.91 -17.70 22.77
C LEU A 404 2.02 -17.29 23.74
N ALA A 405 2.75 -16.22 23.43
CA ALA A 405 3.82 -15.72 24.29
C ALA A 405 3.30 -15.21 25.64
N LEU A 406 2.22 -14.40 25.62
CA LEU A 406 1.62 -13.84 26.85
C LEU A 406 0.85 -14.89 27.67
N GLY A 407 0.17 -15.82 27.00
CA GLY A 407 -0.69 -16.81 27.65
C GLY A 407 0.08 -17.85 28.44
N VAL A 408 1.26 -18.26 27.96
CA VAL A 408 2.08 -19.32 28.56
C VAL A 408 2.43 -19.08 30.03
N ASP A 409 2.61 -17.83 30.43
CA ASP A 409 2.89 -17.51 31.82
C ASP A 409 1.77 -17.96 32.76
N PHE A 410 0.50 -17.84 32.33
CA PHE A 410 -0.64 -18.30 33.13
C PHE A 410 -0.59 -19.80 33.39
N VAL A 411 -0.26 -20.61 32.37
CA VAL A 411 -0.23 -22.07 32.54
C VAL A 411 0.97 -22.54 33.34
N ILE A 412 2.13 -21.88 33.18
CA ILE A 412 3.32 -22.15 33.98
C ILE A 412 3.06 -21.87 35.45
N HIS A 413 2.53 -20.69 35.78
CA HIS A 413 2.24 -20.33 37.16
C HIS A 413 1.14 -21.20 37.78
N SER A 414 0.06 -21.46 37.04
CA SER A 414 -1.07 -22.24 37.55
C SER A 414 -0.69 -23.71 37.78
N LEU A 415 -0.09 -24.40 36.80
CA LEU A 415 0.26 -25.81 36.94
C LEU A 415 1.40 -26.02 37.95
N THR A 416 2.42 -25.16 37.96
CA THR A 416 3.51 -25.28 38.96
C THR A 416 2.99 -25.11 40.38
N ARG A 417 2.09 -24.15 40.59
CA ARG A 417 1.49 -23.93 41.91
C ARG A 417 0.53 -25.05 42.31
N TRP A 418 -0.28 -25.53 41.37
CA TRP A 418 -1.15 -26.68 41.58
C TRP A 418 -0.37 -27.92 41.95
N ARG A 419 0.68 -28.26 41.20
CA ARG A 419 1.54 -29.41 41.48
C ARG A 419 2.09 -29.33 42.90
N ARG A 420 2.63 -28.18 43.30
CA ARG A 420 3.17 -27.95 44.64
C ARG A 420 2.11 -28.12 45.73
N LEU A 421 0.92 -27.54 45.56
CA LEU A 421 -0.15 -27.60 46.56
C LEU A 421 -0.72 -29.03 46.67
N ALA A 422 -0.97 -29.69 45.54
CA ALA A 422 -1.45 -31.06 45.48
C ALA A 422 -0.50 -32.03 46.19
N LEU A 423 0.80 -32.01 45.85
CA LEU A 423 1.81 -32.90 46.46
C LEU A 423 2.09 -32.58 47.94
N SER A 424 1.85 -31.33 48.36
CA SER A 424 2.01 -30.94 49.77
C SER A 424 0.82 -31.28 50.65
N ASP A 425 -0.30 -31.69 50.07
CA ASP A 425 -1.52 -32.06 50.81
C ASP A 425 -1.29 -33.36 51.58
N PRO A 426 -1.48 -33.38 52.92
CA PRO A 426 -1.29 -34.59 53.73
C PRO A 426 -2.15 -35.79 53.30
N SER A 427 -3.28 -35.53 52.63
CA SER A 427 -4.20 -36.55 52.12
C SER A 427 -3.80 -37.11 50.76
N TYR A 428 -2.75 -36.59 50.11
CA TYR A 428 -2.31 -37.04 48.78
C TYR A 428 -2.04 -38.54 48.72
N SER A 429 -1.35 -39.08 49.74
CA SER A 429 -1.06 -40.52 49.85
C SER A 429 -2.29 -41.41 50.15
N ILE A 430 -3.44 -40.80 50.51
CA ILE A 430 -4.68 -41.48 50.91
C ILE A 430 -5.73 -41.42 49.79
N ASP A 431 -6.00 -40.22 49.27
CA ASP A 431 -6.86 -39.97 48.11
C ASP A 431 -6.20 -38.91 47.22
N THR A 432 -5.34 -39.38 46.31
CA THR A 432 -4.57 -38.54 45.38
C THR A 432 -5.46 -37.61 44.56
N GLN A 433 -6.65 -38.07 44.18
CA GLN A 433 -7.54 -37.31 43.32
C GLN A 433 -8.27 -36.21 44.09
N GLU A 434 -8.74 -36.48 45.31
CA GLU A 434 -9.35 -35.46 46.15
C GLU A 434 -8.35 -34.35 46.52
N ALA A 435 -7.14 -34.74 46.95
CA ALA A 435 -6.04 -33.83 47.24
C ALA A 435 -5.66 -32.97 46.01
N SER A 436 -5.62 -33.57 44.82
CA SER A 436 -5.29 -32.85 43.59
C SER A 436 -6.35 -31.83 43.16
N ILE A 437 -7.64 -32.17 43.28
CA ILE A 437 -8.74 -31.25 42.98
C ILE A 437 -8.75 -30.08 43.98
N ASN A 438 -8.54 -30.36 45.26
CA ASN A 438 -8.43 -29.34 46.31
C ASN A 438 -7.25 -28.39 46.03
N GLY A 439 -6.08 -28.94 45.69
CA GLY A 439 -4.91 -28.17 45.30
C GLY A 439 -5.15 -27.26 44.09
N ALA A 440 -6.00 -27.67 43.13
CA ALA A 440 -6.34 -26.84 41.97
C ALA A 440 -7.21 -25.65 42.38
N TRP A 441 -8.18 -25.87 43.26
CA TRP A 441 -9.03 -24.80 43.77
C TRP A 441 -8.25 -23.81 44.65
N GLU A 442 -7.37 -24.31 45.51
CA GLU A 442 -6.49 -23.49 46.33
C GLU A 442 -5.51 -22.69 45.46
N THR A 443 -5.02 -23.26 44.36
CA THR A 443 -4.21 -22.55 43.37
C THR A 443 -4.95 -21.37 42.77
N ILE A 444 -6.17 -21.57 42.30
CA ILE A 444 -7.00 -20.52 41.72
C ILE A 444 -7.20 -19.38 42.73
N ILE A 445 -7.58 -19.69 43.96
CA ILE A 445 -7.82 -18.70 45.01
C ILE A 445 -6.54 -17.93 45.37
N THR A 446 -5.41 -18.63 45.52
CA THR A 446 -4.17 -18.01 46.00
C THR A 446 -3.44 -17.22 44.93
N LEU A 447 -3.57 -17.59 43.65
CA LEU A 447 -3.00 -16.84 42.54
C LEU A 447 -3.92 -15.73 42.01
N PHE A 448 -5.22 -15.77 42.29
CA PHE A 448 -6.20 -14.79 41.80
C PHE A 448 -5.76 -13.32 42.01
N PRO A 449 -5.26 -12.88 43.19
CA PRO A 449 -4.89 -11.48 43.35
C PRO A 449 -3.70 -11.06 42.49
N ALA A 450 -2.68 -11.94 42.37
CA ALA A 450 -1.47 -11.62 41.62
C ALA A 450 -1.70 -11.69 40.11
N LEU A 451 -2.22 -12.83 39.63
CA LEU A 451 -2.51 -13.02 38.21
C LEU A 451 -3.65 -12.11 37.76
N GLY A 452 -4.67 -11.88 38.58
CA GLY A 452 -5.80 -11.02 38.23
C GLY A 452 -5.40 -9.54 38.06
N VAL A 453 -4.51 -9.02 38.90
CA VAL A 453 -3.96 -7.65 38.72
C VAL A 453 -3.13 -7.59 37.45
N ALA A 454 -2.28 -8.58 37.19
CA ALA A 454 -1.49 -8.66 35.96
C ALA A 454 -2.39 -8.71 34.71
N THR A 455 -3.39 -9.60 34.68
CA THR A 455 -4.40 -9.68 33.62
C THR A 455 -5.09 -8.35 33.42
N LEU A 456 -5.53 -7.68 34.49
CA LEU A 456 -6.23 -6.40 34.39
C LEU A 456 -5.32 -5.29 33.81
N THR A 457 -4.06 -5.22 34.24
CA THR A 457 -3.11 -4.25 33.67
C THR A 457 -2.85 -4.51 32.19
N THR A 458 -2.73 -5.76 31.75
CA THR A 458 -2.50 -6.11 30.35
C THR A 458 -3.74 -5.87 29.49
N VAL A 459 -4.93 -6.23 29.98
CA VAL A 459 -6.22 -5.94 29.34
C VAL A 459 -6.39 -4.44 29.10
N VAL A 460 -6.08 -3.61 30.09
CA VAL A 460 -6.20 -2.16 29.95
C VAL A 460 -5.11 -1.60 29.03
N ALA A 461 -3.88 -2.11 29.09
CA ALA A 461 -2.79 -1.67 28.22
C ALA A 461 -3.04 -1.99 26.74
N PHE A 462 -3.55 -3.18 26.41
CA PHE A 462 -3.98 -3.47 25.05
C PHE A 462 -5.25 -2.70 24.68
N GLY A 463 -6.17 -2.53 25.65
CA GLY A 463 -7.41 -1.81 25.44
C GLY A 463 -7.24 -0.34 25.06
N THR A 464 -6.12 0.31 25.41
CA THR A 464 -5.88 1.70 24.97
C THR A 464 -5.70 1.82 23.46
N ALA A 465 -5.40 0.74 22.74
CA ALA A 465 -5.37 0.77 21.27
C ALA A 465 -6.77 1.06 20.66
N THR A 466 -7.86 0.88 21.41
CA THR A 466 -9.22 1.33 21.00
C THR A 466 -9.40 2.85 20.97
N LEU A 467 -8.41 3.62 21.43
CA LEU A 467 -8.36 5.07 21.26
C LEU A 467 -7.83 5.47 19.87
N SER A 468 -7.35 4.50 19.09
CA SER A 468 -6.93 4.75 17.73
C SER A 468 -8.12 4.93 16.82
N ASP A 469 -8.05 5.96 15.98
CA ASP A 469 -9.01 6.09 14.89
C ASP A 469 -8.65 5.17 13.70
N ILE A 470 -7.44 4.59 13.69
CA ILE A 470 -7.04 3.55 12.73
C ILE A 470 -7.79 2.25 13.02
N PRO A 471 -8.62 1.75 12.08
CA PRO A 471 -9.46 0.59 12.32
C PRO A 471 -8.71 -0.67 12.77
N ASP A 472 -7.55 -0.96 12.18
CA ASP A 472 -6.76 -2.15 12.52
C ASP A 472 -6.27 -2.13 13.97
N LEU A 473 -5.83 -0.97 14.45
CA LEU A 473 -5.38 -0.78 15.83
C LEU A 473 -6.55 -0.80 16.81
N TYR A 474 -7.68 -0.21 16.43
CA TYR A 474 -8.92 -0.27 17.19
C TYR A 474 -9.38 -1.72 17.42
N GLU A 475 -9.42 -2.52 16.36
CA GLU A 475 -9.81 -3.93 16.40
C GLU A 475 -8.83 -4.76 17.23
N TRP A 476 -7.54 -4.50 17.08
CA TRP A 476 -6.49 -5.07 17.96
C TRP A 476 -6.72 -4.74 19.43
N GLY A 477 -7.13 -3.51 19.72
CA GLY A 477 -7.50 -3.05 21.04
C GLY A 477 -8.72 -3.75 21.65
N ILE A 478 -9.52 -4.46 20.84
CA ILE A 478 -10.64 -5.28 21.32
C ILE A 478 -10.26 -6.76 21.39
N LEU A 479 -9.67 -7.29 20.32
CA LEU A 479 -9.30 -8.71 20.22
C LEU A 479 -8.23 -9.09 21.24
N GLY A 480 -7.21 -8.24 21.44
CA GLY A 480 -6.13 -8.49 22.39
C GLY A 480 -6.64 -8.68 23.82
N PRO A 481 -7.41 -7.72 24.38
CA PRO A 481 -8.00 -7.86 25.71
C PRO A 481 -8.92 -9.07 25.87
N LEU A 482 -9.73 -9.41 24.87
CA LEU A 482 -10.55 -10.63 24.89
C LEU A 482 -9.66 -11.88 25.00
N GLY A 483 -8.62 -11.96 24.17
CA GLY A 483 -7.63 -13.04 24.20
C GLY A 483 -6.93 -13.17 25.55
N ILE A 484 -6.56 -12.07 26.18
CA ILE A 484 -5.90 -12.09 27.51
C ILE A 484 -6.87 -12.58 28.60
N ILE A 485 -8.13 -12.16 28.56
CA ILE A 485 -9.16 -12.63 29.49
C ILE A 485 -9.40 -14.13 29.31
N GLU A 486 -9.51 -14.57 28.06
CA GLU A 486 -9.66 -15.99 27.72
C GLU A 486 -8.44 -16.80 28.13
N ALA A 487 -7.22 -16.31 27.91
CA ALA A 487 -5.99 -16.94 28.36
C ALA A 487 -5.98 -17.13 29.88
N TYR A 488 -6.40 -16.11 30.65
CA TYR A 488 -6.53 -16.22 32.09
C TYR A 488 -7.53 -17.33 32.50
N PHE A 489 -8.70 -17.39 31.86
CA PHE A 489 -9.70 -18.42 32.17
C PHE A 489 -9.29 -19.82 31.70
N ILE A 490 -8.71 -19.96 30.50
CA ILE A 490 -8.28 -21.23 29.93
C ILE A 490 -7.07 -21.78 30.69
N MET A 491 -6.05 -20.97 30.91
CA MET A 491 -4.75 -21.43 31.43
C MET A 491 -4.60 -21.21 32.94
N GLY A 492 -5.16 -20.13 33.46
CA GLY A 492 -5.13 -19.83 34.90
C GLY A 492 -6.14 -20.64 35.70
N VAL A 493 -7.29 -21.00 35.10
CA VAL A 493 -8.40 -21.67 35.80
C VAL A 493 -8.70 -23.05 35.22
N PHE A 494 -8.99 -23.17 33.93
CA PHE A 494 -9.41 -24.44 33.33
C PHE A 494 -8.27 -25.47 33.30
N ALA A 495 -7.05 -25.09 32.92
CA ALA A 495 -5.90 -25.99 32.85
C ALA A 495 -5.60 -26.72 34.17
N PRO A 496 -5.44 -26.07 35.34
CA PRO A 496 -5.20 -26.78 36.60
C PRO A 496 -6.39 -27.65 37.01
N VAL A 497 -7.63 -27.23 36.72
CA VAL A 497 -8.83 -28.04 36.99
C VAL A 497 -8.82 -29.30 36.12
N LEU A 498 -8.56 -29.18 34.81
CA LEU A 498 -8.48 -30.32 33.90
C LEU A 498 -7.35 -31.26 34.31
N ARG A 499 -6.17 -30.71 34.64
CA ARG A 499 -4.99 -31.47 35.04
C ARG A 499 -5.16 -32.19 36.38
N SER A 500 -5.96 -31.63 37.30
CA SER A 500 -6.27 -32.22 38.62
C SER A 500 -6.99 -33.57 38.56
N TYR A 501 -7.61 -33.90 37.42
CA TYR A 501 -8.26 -35.20 37.26
C TYR A 501 -7.26 -36.35 37.12
N PHE A 502 -6.04 -36.08 36.64
CA PHE A 502 -5.00 -37.07 36.36
C PHE A 502 -3.72 -36.81 37.18
N PRO A 503 -3.74 -36.74 38.52
CA PRO A 503 -2.63 -36.26 39.37
C PRO A 503 -1.25 -36.85 39.03
N PRO A 504 -0.14 -36.10 39.23
CA PRO A 504 1.21 -36.57 38.93
C PRO A 504 1.68 -37.62 39.95
N ASP A 505 2.61 -38.48 39.56
CA ASP A 505 3.16 -39.47 40.51
C ASP A 505 3.97 -38.79 41.62
N GLU A 506 3.98 -39.33 42.85
CA GLU A 506 4.77 -38.77 43.97
C GLU A 506 6.28 -38.69 43.64
N ASP A 507 6.77 -39.58 42.79
CA ASP A 507 8.18 -39.65 42.36
C ASP A 507 8.52 -38.67 41.23
N SER A 508 7.55 -37.90 40.71
CA SER A 508 7.72 -37.02 39.54
C SER A 508 8.64 -35.81 39.80
N ASP A 509 8.89 -35.45 41.06
CA ASP A 509 9.77 -34.35 41.46
C ASP A 509 11.20 -34.81 41.85
N ILE A 510 11.56 -36.10 41.67
CA ILE A 510 12.93 -36.57 41.89
C ILE A 510 13.83 -36.02 40.77
N VAL A 511 14.49 -34.90 41.06
CA VAL A 511 15.44 -34.26 40.15
C VAL A 511 16.69 -35.12 40.02
N ASP A 512 17.02 -35.53 38.79
CA ASP A 512 18.29 -36.18 38.48
C ASP A 512 19.46 -35.19 38.70
N GLU A 513 20.20 -35.40 39.80
CA GLU A 513 21.34 -34.56 40.21
C GLU A 513 22.50 -34.58 39.19
N ASP A 514 22.54 -35.58 38.29
CA ASP A 514 23.52 -35.64 37.21
C ASP A 514 23.09 -34.88 35.95
N SER A 515 21.87 -34.37 35.90
CA SER A 515 21.38 -33.59 34.76
C SER A 515 22.13 -32.25 34.61
N ILE A 516 22.47 -31.90 33.36
CA ILE A 516 23.13 -30.64 33.00
C ILE A 516 22.34 -29.42 33.53
N LEU A 517 21.01 -29.51 33.54
CA LEU A 517 20.10 -28.49 34.02
C LEU A 517 20.22 -28.23 35.53
N TYR A 518 20.36 -29.28 36.34
CA TYR A 518 20.58 -29.13 37.77
C TYR A 518 21.90 -28.41 38.06
N ARG A 519 22.95 -28.72 37.30
CA ARG A 519 24.25 -28.05 37.40
C ARG A 519 24.18 -26.57 37.00
N ILE A 520 23.43 -26.24 35.94
CA ILE A 520 23.18 -24.84 35.52
C ILE A 520 22.34 -24.09 36.58
N GLY A 521 21.31 -24.71 37.13
CA GLY A 521 20.47 -24.14 38.18
C GLY A 521 21.22 -23.83 39.49
N GLN A 522 22.24 -24.62 39.83
CA GLN A 522 23.12 -24.32 40.97
C GLN A 522 24.08 -23.15 40.73
N ILE A 523 24.45 -22.89 39.48
CA ILE A 523 25.27 -21.74 39.06
C ILE A 523 24.40 -20.47 39.06
N LEU A 524 23.19 -20.54 38.53
CA LEU A 524 22.18 -19.47 38.51
C LEU A 524 21.25 -19.53 39.74
N SER A 525 21.79 -19.86 40.93
CA SER A 525 20.92 -20.01 42.10
C SER A 525 20.30 -18.66 42.46
N VAL A 526 18.97 -18.63 42.58
CA VAL A 526 18.19 -17.42 42.92
C VAL A 526 18.70 -16.80 44.22
N GLU A 527 19.10 -17.63 45.17
CA GLU A 527 19.69 -17.20 46.44
C GLU A 527 20.98 -16.39 46.23
N LYS A 528 21.96 -16.89 45.46
CA LYS A 528 23.22 -16.18 45.19
C LYS A 528 22.96 -14.89 44.41
N LEU A 529 22.11 -14.94 43.39
CA LEU A 529 21.73 -13.77 42.59
C LEU A 529 21.06 -12.69 43.46
N SER A 530 20.11 -13.08 44.31
CA SER A 530 19.44 -12.15 45.23
C SER A 530 20.40 -11.52 46.23
N SER A 531 21.34 -12.29 46.81
CA SER A 531 22.34 -11.75 47.72
C SER A 531 23.30 -10.76 47.04
N LEU A 532 23.67 -11.03 45.78
CA LEU A 532 24.50 -10.13 45.00
C LEU A 532 23.76 -8.82 44.68
N MET A 533 22.47 -8.91 44.33
CA MET A 533 21.63 -7.74 44.06
C MET A 533 21.43 -6.88 45.31
N GLU A 534 21.29 -7.50 46.49
CA GLU A 534 21.22 -6.80 47.77
C GLU A 534 22.53 -6.05 48.06
N ASP A 535 23.67 -6.74 47.96
CA ASP A 535 25.01 -6.20 48.24
C ASP A 535 25.44 -5.09 47.27
N ARG A 536 24.95 -5.11 46.03
CA ARG A 536 25.36 -4.20 44.93
C ARG A 536 24.23 -3.34 44.37
N SER A 537 23.16 -3.14 45.14
CA SER A 537 21.95 -2.40 44.72
C SER A 537 22.22 -1.00 44.17
N ILE A 538 23.03 -0.17 44.83
CA ILE A 538 23.33 1.20 44.38
C ILE A 538 24.12 1.21 43.05
N PRO A 539 25.27 0.50 42.92
CA PRO A 539 25.94 0.36 41.63
C PRO A 539 25.03 -0.14 40.51
N MET A 540 24.18 -1.13 40.78
CA MET A 540 23.23 -1.66 39.78
C MET A 540 22.20 -0.61 39.36
N LEU A 541 21.66 0.18 40.30
CA LEU A 541 20.75 1.28 39.99
C LEU A 541 21.44 2.35 39.13
N VAL A 542 22.69 2.70 39.42
CA VAL A 542 23.47 3.65 38.60
C VAL A 542 23.65 3.12 37.19
N VAL A 543 24.01 1.85 37.03
CA VAL A 543 24.13 1.20 35.72
C VAL A 543 22.79 1.20 34.97
N PHE A 544 21.70 0.87 35.64
CA PHE A 544 20.36 0.90 35.06
C PHE A 544 19.95 2.29 34.57
N LEU A 545 20.20 3.34 35.36
CA LEU A 545 19.91 4.72 34.95
C LEU A 545 20.81 5.19 33.81
N LEU A 546 22.09 4.81 33.81
CA LEU A 546 23.01 5.09 32.70
C LEU A 546 22.58 4.38 31.42
N LEU A 547 22.22 3.10 31.50
CA LEU A 547 21.66 2.36 30.37
C LEU A 547 20.39 3.01 29.86
N THR A 548 19.50 3.45 30.77
CA THR A 548 18.28 4.16 30.37
C THR A 548 18.56 5.47 29.67
N LEU A 549 19.58 6.21 30.08
CA LEU A 549 20.00 7.42 29.38
C LEU A 549 20.63 7.09 28.02
N ILE A 550 21.53 6.11 27.96
CA ILE A 550 22.24 5.70 26.74
C ILE A 550 21.28 5.18 25.69
N LEU A 551 20.29 4.38 26.09
CA LEU A 551 19.25 3.80 25.22
C LEU A 551 18.03 4.73 25.06
N SER A 552 18.12 5.99 25.50
CA SER A 552 16.99 6.91 25.32
C SER A 552 17.01 7.57 23.95
N PRO A 553 15.84 8.03 23.44
CA PRO A 553 15.77 8.79 22.20
C PRO A 553 16.60 10.08 22.22
N ILE A 554 16.96 10.58 23.41
CA ILE A 554 17.81 11.77 23.59
C ILE A 554 19.24 11.48 23.10
N VAL A 555 19.71 10.23 23.23
CA VAL A 555 21.07 9.82 22.87
C VAL A 555 21.11 9.11 21.52
N LEU A 556 20.18 8.17 21.28
CA LEU A 556 20.15 7.37 20.05
C LEU A 556 19.38 8.03 18.90
N GLY A 557 18.52 9.01 19.18
CA GLY A 557 17.57 9.57 18.21
C GLY A 557 16.18 8.94 18.36
N ASN A 558 15.15 9.54 17.76
CA ASN A 558 13.86 8.86 17.63
C ASN A 558 13.90 7.96 16.39
N PRO A 559 13.16 6.85 16.36
CA PRO A 559 12.99 6.04 15.18
C PRO A 559 12.44 6.89 14.04
N GLU A 560 13.02 6.70 12.87
CA GLU A 560 12.46 7.18 11.62
C GLU A 560 11.14 6.45 11.38
N SER A 561 10.10 7.19 11.00
CA SER A 561 8.77 6.62 10.70
C SER A 561 8.53 6.78 9.20
N THR A 562 9.49 6.28 8.43
CA THR A 562 9.39 6.22 6.98
C THR A 562 8.64 4.97 6.60
N PHE A 563 7.69 5.08 5.69
CA PHE A 563 7.09 3.90 5.10
C PHE A 563 8.03 3.37 4.02
N ASP A 564 8.72 2.27 4.30
CA ASP A 564 9.47 1.50 3.32
C ASP A 564 8.74 0.19 3.05
N VAL A 565 8.33 -0.02 1.79
CA VAL A 565 7.58 -1.20 1.38
C VAL A 565 8.38 -2.49 1.65
N THR A 566 9.72 -2.42 1.63
CA THR A 566 10.63 -3.54 1.94
C THR A 566 10.53 -4.02 3.39
N GLU A 567 10.03 -3.20 4.31
CA GLU A 567 9.90 -3.60 5.72
C GLU A 567 8.62 -4.39 6.00
N TYR A 568 7.61 -4.26 5.15
CA TYR A 568 6.28 -4.87 5.35
C TYR A 568 6.11 -6.18 4.58
N ALA A 569 6.93 -6.39 3.57
CA ALA A 569 6.78 -7.46 2.61
C ALA A 569 8.11 -8.16 2.30
N ASP A 570 8.05 -9.36 1.75
CA ASP A 570 9.25 -10.14 1.44
C ASP A 570 10.12 -9.39 0.41
N ASN A 571 11.36 -9.06 0.81
CA ASN A 571 12.33 -8.36 -0.02
C ASN A 571 12.61 -9.07 -1.34
N ASP A 572 12.53 -10.39 -1.36
CA ASP A 572 12.78 -11.19 -2.56
C ASP A 572 11.51 -11.37 -3.42
N SER A 573 10.36 -10.85 -2.98
CA SER A 573 9.13 -10.92 -3.77
C SER A 573 9.23 -10.09 -5.04
N LYS A 574 8.65 -10.60 -6.15
CA LYS A 574 8.57 -9.87 -7.43
C LYS A 574 7.91 -8.49 -7.25
N PHE A 575 6.96 -8.40 -6.33
CA PHE A 575 6.29 -7.16 -5.97
C PHE A 575 7.28 -6.12 -5.42
N ILE A 576 8.02 -6.46 -4.36
CA ILE A 576 8.99 -5.54 -3.77
C ILE A 576 10.10 -5.17 -4.75
N GLN A 577 10.61 -6.15 -5.50
CA GLN A 577 11.60 -5.88 -6.54
C GLN A 577 11.07 -4.91 -7.60
N THR A 578 9.80 -5.04 -7.99
CA THR A 578 9.18 -4.10 -8.93
C THR A 578 9.11 -2.69 -8.38
N VAL A 579 8.67 -2.52 -7.13
CA VAL A 579 8.58 -1.21 -6.48
C VAL A 579 9.97 -0.57 -6.41
N LEU A 580 10.98 -1.33 -5.95
CA LEU A 580 12.36 -0.86 -5.84
C LEU A 580 12.96 -0.48 -7.20
N VAL A 581 12.72 -1.30 -8.23
CA VAL A 581 13.13 -1.02 -9.61
C VAL A 581 12.47 0.25 -10.11
N GLY A 582 11.16 0.39 -9.97
CA GLY A 582 10.45 1.59 -10.39
C GLY A 582 10.97 2.85 -9.70
N GLN A 583 11.16 2.78 -8.37
CA GLN A 583 11.61 3.91 -7.56
C GLN A 583 13.03 4.36 -7.92
N ASN A 584 13.97 3.43 -8.04
CA ASN A 584 15.37 3.74 -8.34
C ASN A 584 15.60 4.11 -9.82
N THR A 585 14.72 3.66 -10.72
CA THR A 585 14.93 3.80 -12.17
C THR A 585 14.16 4.96 -12.76
N PHE A 586 12.96 5.27 -12.27
CA PHE A 586 12.05 6.22 -12.92
C PHE A 586 11.59 7.39 -12.05
N THR A 587 11.84 7.41 -10.74
CA THR A 587 11.26 8.46 -9.87
C THR A 587 12.29 9.25 -9.05
N GLU A 588 12.52 10.50 -9.42
CA GLU A 588 13.07 11.54 -8.53
C GLU A 588 11.95 12.34 -7.80
N GLN A 589 10.67 12.10 -8.11
CA GLN A 589 9.50 12.82 -7.56
C GLN A 589 8.36 11.83 -7.19
N GLY A 590 7.51 12.19 -6.23
CA GLY A 590 6.46 11.30 -5.69
C GLY A 590 5.20 11.16 -6.54
N GLU A 591 4.25 10.35 -6.05
CA GLU A 591 3.01 9.99 -6.74
C GLU A 591 1.95 11.12 -6.71
N PRO A 592 1.04 11.21 -7.70
CA PRO A 592 0.03 12.26 -7.72
C PRO A 592 -1.06 12.04 -6.68
N GLY A 593 -1.51 13.12 -6.06
CA GLY A 593 -2.75 13.25 -5.31
C GLY A 593 -3.67 14.30 -5.96
N TYR A 594 -4.87 14.50 -5.44
CA TYR A 594 -5.77 15.51 -5.99
C TYR A 594 -6.70 16.11 -4.93
N TYR A 595 -7.21 17.31 -5.18
CA TYR A 595 -8.38 17.83 -4.48
C TYR A 595 -9.64 17.39 -5.20
N VAL A 596 -10.65 17.06 -4.43
CA VAL A 596 -12.03 16.92 -4.89
C VAL A 596 -12.76 18.18 -4.47
N ILE A 597 -13.16 18.98 -5.45
CA ILE A 597 -13.94 20.20 -5.26
C ILE A 597 -15.38 19.88 -5.59
N GLU A 598 -16.29 20.06 -4.64
CA GLU A 598 -17.71 19.73 -4.72
C GLU A 598 -18.59 20.98 -4.50
N GLY A 599 -19.73 21.06 -5.18
CA GLY A 599 -20.71 22.11 -4.95
C GLY A 599 -21.97 21.98 -5.80
N GLU A 600 -23.01 22.78 -5.50
CA GLU A 600 -24.27 22.73 -6.26
C GLU A 600 -24.14 23.25 -7.70
N ASN A 601 -23.25 24.23 -7.92
CA ASN A 601 -22.85 24.72 -9.24
C ASN A 601 -21.46 25.36 -9.16
N LEU A 602 -20.45 24.62 -9.60
CA LEU A 602 -19.07 25.07 -9.70
C LEU A 602 -18.80 25.83 -11.01
N GLY A 603 -19.74 25.81 -11.98
CA GLY A 603 -19.62 26.48 -13.28
C GLY A 603 -19.75 28.00 -13.22
N ARG A 604 -19.57 28.61 -12.05
CA ARG A 604 -19.57 30.06 -11.84
C ARG A 604 -18.19 30.61 -12.13
N TYR A 605 -18.11 31.73 -12.86
CA TYR A 605 -16.85 32.38 -13.20
C TYR A 605 -15.92 32.58 -11.98
N GLU A 606 -16.47 33.06 -10.87
CA GLU A 606 -15.73 33.26 -9.62
C GLU A 606 -15.13 31.96 -9.03
N VAL A 607 -15.82 30.83 -9.16
CA VAL A 607 -15.34 29.53 -8.68
C VAL A 607 -14.25 29.00 -9.62
N ILE A 608 -14.42 29.10 -10.93
CA ILE A 608 -13.38 28.67 -11.90
C ILE A 608 -12.10 29.48 -11.73
N MET A 609 -12.21 30.78 -11.48
CA MET A 609 -11.05 31.64 -11.20
C MET A 609 -10.37 31.27 -9.88
N GLU A 610 -11.11 30.81 -8.88
CA GLU A 610 -10.53 30.32 -7.63
C GLU A 610 -9.82 28.98 -7.82
N ILE A 611 -10.40 28.07 -8.62
CA ILE A 611 -9.73 26.81 -9.01
C ILE A 611 -8.40 27.11 -9.73
N ASP A 612 -8.39 28.09 -10.62
CA ASP A 612 -7.18 28.57 -11.31
C ASP A 612 -6.15 29.18 -10.34
N ALA A 613 -6.61 29.87 -9.29
CA ALA A 613 -5.75 30.39 -8.23
C ALA A 613 -5.13 29.27 -7.37
N VAL A 614 -5.92 28.23 -7.04
CA VAL A 614 -5.42 27.02 -6.36
C VAL A 614 -4.34 26.34 -7.21
N GLU A 615 -4.59 26.11 -8.50
CA GLU A 615 -3.60 25.51 -9.41
C GLU A 615 -2.32 26.36 -9.51
N THR A 616 -2.46 27.69 -9.54
CA THR A 616 -1.32 28.61 -9.56
C THR A 616 -0.51 28.53 -8.26
N GLN A 617 -1.18 28.50 -7.10
CA GLN A 617 -0.48 28.37 -5.81
C GLN A 617 0.27 27.04 -5.72
N LEU A 618 -0.37 25.93 -6.13
CA LEU A 618 0.30 24.62 -6.18
C LEU A 618 1.52 24.64 -7.11
N SER A 619 1.47 25.42 -8.20
CA SER A 619 2.60 25.58 -9.11
C SER A 619 3.72 26.41 -8.47
N ASP A 620 3.39 27.49 -7.75
CA ASP A 620 4.36 28.32 -7.03
C ASP A 620 5.07 27.52 -5.91
N ASP A 621 4.34 26.61 -5.26
CA ASP A 621 4.86 25.69 -4.24
C ASP A 621 5.57 24.46 -4.84
N ASN A 622 5.65 24.35 -6.17
CA ASN A 622 6.28 23.25 -6.92
C ASN A 622 5.65 21.86 -6.65
N PHE A 623 4.34 21.83 -6.43
CA PHE A 623 3.55 20.61 -6.24
C PHE A 623 2.49 20.39 -7.32
N SER A 624 2.21 21.33 -8.22
CA SER A 624 1.12 21.16 -9.19
C SER A 624 1.32 19.96 -10.13
N ALA A 625 0.23 19.26 -10.49
CA ALA A 625 0.25 18.19 -11.49
C ALA A 625 -0.73 18.45 -12.66
N PRO A 626 -0.64 19.61 -13.35
CA PRO A 626 -1.67 20.05 -14.32
C PRO A 626 -1.81 19.16 -15.55
N TRP A 627 -0.82 18.29 -15.80
CA TRP A 627 -0.85 17.33 -16.90
C TRP A 627 -1.86 16.20 -16.74
N LEU A 628 -2.36 15.96 -15.52
CA LEU A 628 -3.44 14.99 -15.25
C LEU A 628 -4.84 15.57 -15.48
N GLY A 629 -4.90 16.84 -15.89
CA GLY A 629 -6.14 17.57 -16.11
C GLY A 629 -6.15 18.89 -15.34
N SER A 630 -6.49 19.97 -16.04
CA SER A 630 -6.72 21.29 -15.45
C SER A 630 -8.01 21.83 -16.04
N LEU A 631 -9.03 21.99 -15.21
CA LEU A 631 -10.33 22.49 -15.65
C LEU A 631 -10.22 23.89 -16.29
N PRO A 632 -9.53 24.88 -15.68
CA PRO A 632 -9.33 26.18 -16.30
C PRO A 632 -8.62 26.09 -17.65
N TYR A 633 -7.60 25.23 -17.77
CA TYR A 633 -6.87 25.04 -19.02
C TYR A 633 -7.72 24.38 -20.11
N ILE A 634 -8.52 23.37 -19.77
CA ILE A 634 -9.47 22.73 -20.69
C ILE A 634 -10.47 23.75 -21.26
N ILE A 635 -11.04 24.61 -20.40
CA ILE A 635 -11.97 25.65 -20.83
C ILE A 635 -11.28 26.60 -21.81
N ARG A 636 -10.10 27.14 -21.46
CA ARG A 636 -9.34 28.05 -22.34
C ARG A 636 -9.03 27.41 -23.69
N THR A 637 -8.64 26.15 -23.67
CA THR A 637 -8.30 25.36 -24.85
C THR A 637 -9.51 25.25 -25.78
N GLN A 638 -10.66 24.79 -25.25
CA GLN A 638 -11.85 24.60 -26.08
C GLN A 638 -12.41 25.93 -26.59
N VAL A 639 -12.42 26.97 -25.76
CA VAL A 639 -12.84 28.32 -26.19
C VAL A 639 -11.97 28.81 -27.33
N THR A 640 -10.64 28.67 -27.22
CA THR A 640 -9.70 29.08 -28.26
C THR A 640 -9.91 28.28 -29.55
N LEU A 641 -10.12 26.96 -29.43
CA LEU A 641 -10.39 26.08 -30.57
C LEU A 641 -11.69 26.47 -31.29
N ALA A 642 -12.78 26.67 -30.56
CA ALA A 642 -14.10 27.05 -31.07
C ALA A 642 -14.13 28.45 -31.69
N GLN A 643 -13.32 29.38 -31.18
CA GLN A 643 -13.18 30.72 -31.76
C GLN A 643 -12.35 30.73 -33.04
N THR A 644 -11.41 29.81 -33.19
CA THR A 644 -10.48 29.78 -34.31
C THR A 644 -11.05 29.03 -35.51
N PHE A 645 -11.76 27.91 -35.26
CA PHE A 645 -12.30 27.05 -36.32
C PHE A 645 -13.82 26.95 -36.20
N GLU A 646 -14.54 27.31 -37.27
CA GLU A 646 -15.99 27.18 -37.29
C GLU A 646 -16.39 25.70 -37.27
N GLY A 647 -17.24 25.30 -36.32
CA GLY A 647 -17.71 23.92 -36.16
C GLY A 647 -16.81 23.01 -35.33
N SER A 648 -15.75 23.53 -34.69
CA SER A 648 -14.90 22.76 -33.77
C SER A 648 -15.43 22.69 -32.32
N GLY A 649 -16.56 23.35 -32.05
CA GLY A 649 -17.21 23.31 -30.75
C GLY A 649 -18.16 24.46 -30.44
N TYR A 650 -18.58 24.59 -29.19
CA TYR A 650 -19.38 25.72 -28.71
C TYR A 650 -18.54 26.99 -28.55
N ALA A 651 -18.86 28.04 -29.32
CA ALA A 651 -18.20 29.34 -29.23
C ALA A 651 -18.97 30.28 -28.27
N PRO A 652 -18.42 30.61 -27.09
CA PRO A 652 -19.11 31.42 -26.10
C PRO A 652 -19.27 32.88 -26.51
N SER A 653 -20.33 33.51 -25.99
CA SER A 653 -20.74 34.86 -26.42
C SER A 653 -19.90 36.00 -25.82
N VAL A 654 -19.51 35.86 -24.55
CA VAL A 654 -18.71 36.85 -23.80
C VAL A 654 -17.64 36.12 -23.00
N ILE A 655 -16.38 36.49 -23.25
CA ILE A 655 -15.21 35.90 -22.60
C ILE A 655 -14.44 37.03 -21.91
N ASP A 656 -13.88 36.73 -20.76
CA ASP A 656 -12.92 37.62 -20.12
C ASP A 656 -11.62 37.70 -20.96
N PRO A 657 -11.20 38.90 -21.39
CA PRO A 657 -10.10 39.04 -22.35
C PRO A 657 -8.72 38.72 -21.76
N ILE A 658 -8.60 38.55 -20.44
CA ILE A 658 -7.33 38.26 -19.78
C ILE A 658 -7.23 36.76 -19.50
N SER A 659 -8.24 36.19 -18.85
CA SER A 659 -8.27 34.79 -18.43
C SER A 659 -8.68 33.82 -19.54
N GLY A 660 -9.40 34.29 -20.57
CA GLY A 660 -9.92 33.43 -21.64
C GLY A 660 -11.12 32.57 -21.20
N ILE A 661 -11.67 32.80 -20.00
CA ILE A 661 -12.80 32.04 -19.44
C ILE A 661 -14.12 32.76 -19.75
N PRO A 662 -15.20 32.05 -20.13
CA PRO A 662 -16.51 32.66 -20.35
C PRO A 662 -17.09 33.28 -19.08
N LEU A 663 -17.78 34.42 -19.20
CA LEU A 663 -18.36 35.12 -18.03
C LEU A 663 -19.71 34.56 -17.58
N SER A 664 -20.42 33.80 -18.44
CA SER A 664 -21.74 33.28 -18.12
C SER A 664 -21.69 31.79 -17.75
N GLU A 665 -22.44 31.39 -16.73
CA GLU A 665 -22.55 29.99 -16.31
C GLU A 665 -23.05 29.08 -17.44
N ALA A 666 -23.96 29.59 -18.29
CA ALA A 666 -24.48 28.85 -19.43
C ALA A 666 -23.40 28.63 -20.50
N ASP A 667 -22.57 29.65 -20.78
CA ASP A 667 -21.46 29.50 -21.71
C ASP A 667 -20.41 28.52 -21.17
N ILE A 668 -20.06 28.60 -19.88
CA ILE A 668 -19.15 27.63 -19.24
C ILE A 668 -19.72 26.22 -19.36
N HIS A 669 -21.00 26.03 -19.04
CA HIS A 669 -21.64 24.72 -19.13
C HIS A 669 -21.60 24.16 -20.55
N HIS A 670 -21.94 24.94 -21.58
CA HIS A 670 -21.92 24.46 -22.96
C HIS A 670 -20.51 24.19 -23.50
N VAL A 671 -19.51 24.97 -23.09
CA VAL A 671 -18.11 24.67 -23.40
C VAL A 671 -17.72 23.31 -22.79
N LEU A 672 -18.03 23.09 -21.51
CA LEU A 672 -17.72 21.85 -20.83
C LEU A 672 -18.52 20.67 -21.39
N GLU A 673 -19.80 20.83 -21.68
CA GLU A 673 -20.66 19.79 -22.29
C GLU A 673 -20.08 19.34 -23.64
N ASP A 674 -19.57 20.27 -24.44
CA ASP A 674 -18.92 19.96 -25.71
C ASP A 674 -17.61 19.18 -25.51
N VAL A 675 -16.74 19.56 -24.55
CA VAL A 675 -15.54 18.77 -24.22
C VAL A 675 -15.91 17.40 -23.64
N TYR A 676 -16.93 17.33 -22.80
CA TYR A 676 -17.41 16.11 -22.17
C TYR A 676 -17.88 15.09 -23.22
N HIS A 677 -18.38 15.56 -24.37
CA HIS A 677 -18.85 14.70 -25.46
C HIS A 677 -17.85 14.48 -26.58
N ASN A 678 -17.05 15.49 -26.94
CA ASN A 678 -16.17 15.51 -28.13
C ASN A 678 -14.68 15.69 -27.83
N GLY A 679 -14.34 16.03 -26.59
CA GLY A 679 -12.97 16.23 -26.14
C GLY A 679 -12.50 17.60 -26.53
N THR A 680 -11.25 17.89 -26.23
CA THR A 680 -10.63 19.10 -26.77
C THR A 680 -9.17 18.86 -27.10
N ARG A 681 -8.66 19.76 -27.93
CA ARG A 681 -7.24 19.87 -28.24
C ARG A 681 -6.90 21.34 -28.40
N ASN A 682 -5.67 21.69 -28.09
CA ASN A 682 -5.20 23.03 -28.42
C ASN A 682 -4.95 23.15 -29.94
N LEU A 683 -4.73 24.39 -30.38
CA LEU A 683 -4.53 24.70 -31.80
C LEU A 683 -3.28 24.05 -32.38
N GLU A 684 -2.28 23.85 -31.52
CA GLU A 684 -0.98 23.27 -31.86
C GLU A 684 -1.02 21.74 -31.93
N GLY A 685 -2.10 21.09 -31.45
CA GLY A 685 -2.25 19.63 -31.43
C GLY A 685 -1.39 18.92 -30.40
N THR A 686 -0.92 19.67 -29.40
CA THR A 686 0.07 19.23 -28.42
C THR A 686 -0.52 18.82 -27.08
N PHE A 687 -1.66 19.41 -26.77
CA PHE A 687 -2.50 19.06 -25.66
C PHE A 687 -3.78 18.47 -26.24
N TYR A 688 -4.18 17.36 -25.67
CA TYR A 688 -5.37 16.65 -26.05
C TYR A 688 -6.00 16.12 -24.77
N ILE A 689 -7.32 16.26 -24.65
CA ILE A 689 -8.08 15.59 -23.59
C ILE A 689 -9.21 14.76 -24.19
N SER A 690 -9.32 13.51 -23.72
CA SER A 690 -10.37 12.58 -24.13
C SER A 690 -11.69 12.77 -23.37
N SER A 691 -12.72 11.98 -23.74
CA SER A 691 -14.08 12.11 -23.19
C SER A 691 -14.02 11.59 -21.78
N SER A 692 -13.37 10.44 -21.68
CA SER A 692 -12.97 9.77 -20.45
C SER A 692 -12.19 10.72 -19.56
N GLU A 693 -11.09 11.28 -20.04
CA GLU A 693 -10.26 12.17 -19.21
C GLU A 693 -11.03 13.43 -18.78
N ALA A 694 -11.89 13.98 -19.63
CA ALA A 694 -12.77 15.08 -19.25
C ALA A 694 -13.75 14.66 -18.14
N ARG A 695 -14.31 13.43 -18.21
CA ARG A 695 -15.19 12.83 -17.19
C ARG A 695 -14.47 12.48 -15.89
N GLU A 696 -13.19 12.17 -15.97
CA GLU A 696 -12.31 11.94 -14.82
C GLU A 696 -11.88 13.26 -14.17
N THR A 697 -11.78 14.34 -14.95
CA THR A 697 -11.43 15.68 -14.46
C THR A 697 -12.61 16.38 -13.81
N TYR A 698 -13.81 16.27 -14.38
CA TYR A 698 -14.99 16.96 -13.86
C TYR A 698 -16.32 16.26 -14.16
N LEU A 699 -17.31 16.53 -13.30
CA LEU A 699 -18.65 15.95 -13.38
C LEU A 699 -19.71 17.00 -13.75
N LEU A 700 -20.51 16.68 -14.77
CA LEU A 700 -21.70 17.43 -15.15
C LEU A 700 -22.96 16.66 -14.74
N GLU A 701 -23.79 17.23 -13.86
CA GLU A 701 -25.06 16.66 -13.43
C GLU A 701 -26.19 17.69 -13.58
N ASN A 702 -27.30 17.28 -14.19
CA ASN A 702 -28.50 18.12 -14.36
C ASN A 702 -28.21 19.51 -14.97
N GLY A 703 -27.24 19.58 -15.90
CA GLY A 703 -26.86 20.82 -16.57
C GLY A 703 -25.95 21.74 -15.74
N LYS A 704 -25.30 21.23 -14.69
CA LYS A 704 -24.40 21.98 -13.81
C LYS A 704 -23.11 21.21 -13.58
N LEU A 705 -22.03 21.94 -13.33
CA LEU A 705 -20.75 21.38 -12.87
C LEU A 705 -20.84 21.14 -11.36
N THR A 706 -20.76 19.89 -10.92
CA THR A 706 -20.97 19.53 -9.50
C THR A 706 -19.72 19.03 -8.79
N MET A 707 -18.72 18.56 -9.55
CA MET A 707 -17.46 18.04 -8.99
C MET A 707 -16.28 18.29 -9.95
N VAL A 708 -15.09 18.56 -9.41
CA VAL A 708 -13.83 18.79 -10.15
C VAL A 708 -12.65 18.18 -9.41
N ARG A 709 -11.73 17.51 -10.12
CA ARG A 709 -10.41 17.11 -9.61
C ARG A 709 -9.35 18.17 -9.94
N VAL A 710 -8.53 18.52 -8.94
CA VAL A 710 -7.35 19.38 -9.12
C VAL A 710 -6.11 18.64 -8.64
N TRP A 711 -5.20 18.33 -9.55
CA TRP A 711 -4.09 17.40 -9.29
C TRP A 711 -2.84 18.09 -8.74
N PHE A 712 -2.14 17.41 -7.84
CA PHE A 712 -0.83 17.81 -7.29
C PHE A 712 0.07 16.58 -7.06
N GLN A 713 1.35 16.77 -6.82
CA GLN A 713 2.33 15.74 -6.49
C GLN A 713 2.46 15.62 -4.97
N VAL A 714 2.30 14.41 -4.45
CA VAL A 714 2.60 14.09 -3.05
C VAL A 714 4.11 13.85 -2.96
N LEU A 715 4.76 14.42 -1.94
CA LEU A 715 6.17 14.13 -1.67
C LEU A 715 6.36 12.64 -1.32
N ARG A 716 7.60 12.17 -1.23
CA ARG A 716 7.88 10.79 -0.83
C ARG A 716 7.84 10.61 0.70
N PRO A 717 7.37 9.46 1.22
CA PRO A 717 7.27 9.19 2.66
C PRO A 717 8.59 9.16 3.45
N ASP A 718 9.74 9.23 2.77
CA ASP A 718 11.08 9.19 3.36
C ASP A 718 11.40 10.41 4.25
N ASP A 719 10.64 11.51 4.15
CA ASP A 719 10.78 12.71 5.02
C ASP A 719 9.46 13.07 5.74
N MET A 720 8.81 12.06 6.34
CA MET A 720 7.48 12.19 6.95
C MET A 720 7.40 13.23 8.09
N TYR A 721 8.51 13.48 8.80
CA TYR A 721 8.56 14.42 9.92
C TYR A 721 8.94 15.86 9.54
N GLY A 722 9.36 16.09 8.29
CA GLY A 722 9.77 17.38 7.76
C GLY A 722 8.88 17.81 6.59
N ALA A 723 9.34 17.55 5.37
CA ALA A 723 8.79 18.13 4.16
C ALA A 723 7.33 17.76 3.89
N MET A 724 6.90 16.53 4.19
CA MET A 724 5.49 16.16 3.99
C MET A 724 4.53 16.85 4.96
N LYS A 725 4.95 17.06 6.21
CA LYS A 725 4.15 17.76 7.20
C LYS A 725 3.98 19.23 6.83
N ASP A 726 5.03 19.82 6.29
CA ASP A 726 4.98 21.16 5.71
C ASP A 726 4.10 21.18 4.46
N GLN A 727 4.26 20.21 3.55
CA GLN A 727 3.40 20.06 2.37
C GLN A 727 1.92 19.93 2.75
N LYS A 728 1.56 19.15 3.78
CA LYS A 728 0.18 19.06 4.26
C LYS A 728 -0.37 20.43 4.64
N LYS A 729 0.42 21.25 5.33
CA LYS A 729 0.01 22.59 5.73
C LYS A 729 -0.16 23.52 4.53
N ASP A 730 0.73 23.40 3.53
CA ASP A 730 0.66 24.20 2.31
C ASP A 730 -0.55 23.79 1.46
N LEU A 731 -0.85 22.49 1.38
CA LEU A 731 -2.06 21.95 0.76
C LEU A 731 -3.33 22.45 1.47
N ASP A 732 -3.41 22.31 2.80
CA ASP A 732 -4.55 22.80 3.58
C ASP A 732 -4.74 24.34 3.43
N ALA A 733 -3.66 25.08 3.19
CA ALA A 733 -3.69 26.53 2.94
C ALA A 733 -4.15 26.88 1.52
N ALA A 734 -3.77 26.10 0.51
CA ALA A 734 -4.10 26.35 -0.90
C ALA A 734 -5.61 26.37 -1.15
N VAL A 735 -6.37 25.54 -0.43
CA VAL A 735 -7.84 25.47 -0.56
C VAL A 735 -8.59 26.28 0.50
N PHE A 736 -7.92 27.18 1.22
CA PHE A 736 -8.58 27.96 2.27
C PHE A 736 -9.67 28.88 1.70
N ASP A 737 -9.37 29.65 0.66
CA ASP A 737 -10.28 30.66 0.10
C ASP A 737 -11.46 30.02 -0.63
N ILE A 738 -11.23 28.93 -1.39
CA ILE A 738 -12.31 28.18 -2.05
C ILE A 738 -13.30 27.56 -1.05
N ASN A 739 -12.82 27.09 0.10
CA ASN A 739 -13.66 26.54 1.17
C ASN A 739 -14.49 27.62 1.92
N GLN A 740 -14.20 28.92 1.72
CA GLN A 740 -15.03 30.00 2.24
C GLN A 740 -16.17 30.40 1.29
N MET A 741 -16.17 29.88 0.06
CA MET A 741 -17.21 30.19 -0.92
C MET A 741 -18.51 29.46 -0.58
N ASP A 742 -19.64 30.15 -0.77
CA ASP A 742 -20.96 29.60 -0.43
C ASP A 742 -21.27 28.36 -1.30
N GLY A 743 -21.55 27.24 -0.63
CA GLY A 743 -21.92 25.97 -1.24
C GLY A 743 -20.78 25.24 -1.98
N VAL A 744 -19.51 25.56 -1.67
CA VAL A 744 -18.32 24.89 -2.26
C VAL A 744 -17.48 24.28 -1.16
N SER A 745 -16.98 23.06 -1.38
CA SER A 745 -16.02 22.38 -0.49
C SER A 745 -14.90 21.74 -1.29
N ALA A 746 -13.67 21.88 -0.83
CA ALA A 746 -12.49 21.26 -1.42
C ALA A 746 -11.77 20.41 -0.36
N GLN A 747 -11.56 19.13 -0.68
CA GLN A 747 -10.94 18.15 0.21
C GLN A 747 -9.83 17.41 -0.53
N VAL A 748 -8.69 17.21 0.13
CA VAL A 748 -7.60 16.39 -0.41
C VAL A 748 -8.04 14.93 -0.48
N ALA A 749 -7.64 14.24 -1.55
CA ALA A 749 -7.95 12.85 -1.89
C ALA A 749 -6.81 12.20 -2.69
N GLY A 750 -6.94 10.89 -2.94
CA GLY A 750 -6.03 10.08 -3.75
C GLY A 750 -5.13 9.15 -2.92
N LEU A 751 -4.91 7.95 -3.46
CA LEU A 751 -4.20 6.83 -2.82
C LEU A 751 -2.83 7.20 -2.23
N SER A 752 -2.07 8.04 -2.94
CA SER A 752 -0.74 8.47 -2.50
C SER A 752 -0.79 9.31 -1.22
N TYR A 753 -1.75 10.22 -1.12
CA TYR A 753 -1.96 11.06 0.06
C TYR A 753 -2.63 10.29 1.20
N GLU A 754 -3.52 9.35 0.89
CA GLU A 754 -4.11 8.43 1.85
C GLU A 754 -3.04 7.66 2.62
N ARG A 755 -2.09 7.02 1.93
CA ARG A 755 -0.98 6.31 2.59
C ARG A 755 -0.20 7.21 3.54
N TYR A 756 0.06 8.46 3.16
CA TYR A 756 0.70 9.43 4.04
C TYR A 756 -0.12 9.71 5.32
N VAL A 757 -1.42 9.97 5.16
CA VAL A 757 -2.33 10.21 6.28
C VAL A 757 -2.40 9.00 7.20
N TYR A 758 -2.43 7.79 6.64
CA TYR A 758 -2.44 6.54 7.41
C TYR A 758 -1.21 6.42 8.33
N VAL A 759 -0.01 6.63 7.79
CA VAL A 759 1.24 6.46 8.54
C VAL A 759 1.39 7.52 9.64
N LEU A 760 1.00 8.78 9.35
CA LEU A 760 0.94 9.83 10.37
C LEU A 760 0.01 9.46 11.52
N GLU A 761 -1.22 9.05 11.19
CA GLU A 761 -2.25 8.79 12.18
C GLU A 761 -1.91 7.57 13.04
N ILE A 762 -1.34 6.52 12.45
CA ILE A 762 -0.78 5.38 13.19
C ILE A 762 0.24 5.86 14.23
N THR A 763 1.16 6.73 13.81
CA THR A 763 2.27 7.19 14.66
C THR A 763 1.75 8.00 15.84
N ASP A 764 0.89 8.99 15.57
CA ASP A 764 0.31 9.84 16.60
C ASP A 764 -0.56 9.02 17.56
N SER A 765 -1.38 8.11 17.02
CA SER A 765 -2.21 7.22 17.82
C SER A 765 -1.41 6.30 18.76
N PHE A 766 -0.31 5.71 18.29
CA PHE A 766 0.55 4.89 19.13
C PHE A 766 1.15 5.67 20.30
N GLN A 767 1.58 6.92 20.08
CA GLN A 767 2.14 7.76 21.13
C GLN A 767 1.11 8.10 22.19
N GLU A 768 -0.10 8.47 21.79
CA GLU A 768 -1.18 8.78 22.72
C GLU A 768 -1.60 7.55 23.53
N SER A 769 -1.81 6.41 22.87
CA SER A 769 -2.22 5.15 23.50
C SER A 769 -1.21 4.68 24.56
N LEU A 770 0.09 4.76 24.26
CA LEU A 770 1.17 4.35 25.15
C LEU A 770 1.19 5.16 26.46
N VAL A 771 1.06 6.49 26.37
CA VAL A 771 1.03 7.36 27.56
C VAL A 771 -0.19 7.05 28.42
N VAL A 772 -1.36 6.87 27.79
CA VAL A 772 -2.59 6.49 28.50
C VAL A 772 -2.43 5.13 29.18
N ALA A 773 -1.83 4.14 28.52
CA ALA A 773 -1.60 2.81 29.07
C ALA A 773 -0.75 2.85 30.35
N ILE A 774 0.36 3.60 30.35
CA ILE A 774 1.25 3.74 31.52
C ILE A 774 0.49 4.38 32.70
N VAL A 775 -0.28 5.44 32.43
CA VAL A 775 -1.06 6.14 33.47
C VAL A 775 -2.12 5.22 34.07
N LEU A 776 -2.87 4.51 33.24
CA LEU A 776 -3.90 3.58 33.71
C LEU A 776 -3.30 2.39 34.47
N ALA A 777 -2.20 1.82 33.98
CA ALA A 777 -1.47 0.75 34.68
C ALA A 777 -1.01 1.22 36.07
N PHE A 778 -0.48 2.44 36.18
CA PHE A 778 -0.13 3.03 37.48
C PHE A 778 -1.33 3.10 38.42
N PHE A 779 -2.50 3.57 37.96
CA PHE A 779 -3.70 3.64 38.78
C PHE A 779 -4.17 2.25 39.25
N ILE A 780 -4.13 1.24 38.39
CA ILE A 780 -4.50 -0.13 38.75
C ILE A 780 -3.56 -0.68 39.83
N VAL A 781 -2.24 -0.53 39.63
CA VAL A 781 -1.24 -0.96 40.61
C VAL A 781 -1.38 -0.18 41.92
N PHE A 782 -1.70 1.11 41.86
CA PHE A 782 -1.96 1.93 43.04
C PHE A 782 -3.17 1.47 43.84
N VAL A 783 -4.27 1.14 43.17
CA VAL A 783 -5.47 0.59 43.82
C VAL A 783 -5.18 -0.79 44.43
N ALA A 784 -4.43 -1.63 43.72
CA ALA A 784 -4.08 -2.98 44.16
C ALA A 784 -3.14 -2.97 45.38
N LEU A 785 -2.06 -2.19 45.32
CA LEU A 785 -1.03 -2.14 46.38
C LEU A 785 -1.38 -1.19 47.52
N ARG A 786 -2.23 -0.19 47.27
CA ARG A 786 -2.61 0.89 48.22
C ARG A 786 -1.42 1.69 48.77
N ASP A 787 -0.30 1.70 48.05
CA ASP A 787 0.93 2.40 48.41
C ASP A 787 1.56 3.05 47.18
N ILE A 788 1.58 4.38 47.17
CA ILE A 788 2.09 5.17 46.05
C ILE A 788 3.57 4.91 45.77
N LYS A 789 4.39 4.65 46.79
CA LYS A 789 5.83 4.41 46.62
C LYS A 789 6.05 3.09 45.92
N LEU A 790 5.35 2.05 46.37
CA LEU A 790 5.43 0.74 45.74
C LEU A 790 4.93 0.80 44.29
N SER A 791 3.84 1.51 44.02
CA SER A 791 3.32 1.67 42.65
C SER A 791 4.30 2.38 41.72
N ILE A 792 4.98 3.43 42.18
CA ILE A 792 6.02 4.11 41.39
C ILE A 792 7.17 3.14 41.09
N ILE A 793 7.64 2.39 42.10
CA ILE A 793 8.72 1.41 41.93
C ILE A 793 8.32 0.32 40.94
N THR A 794 7.08 -0.15 40.97
CA THR A 794 6.58 -1.18 40.06
C THR A 794 6.47 -0.69 38.61
N ILE A 795 6.11 0.57 38.39
CA ILE A 795 5.96 1.14 37.03
C ILE A 795 7.30 1.62 36.43
N MET A 796 8.30 1.93 37.26
CA MET A 796 9.59 2.46 36.79
C MET A 796 10.28 1.57 35.72
N PRO A 797 10.33 0.22 35.84
CA PRO A 797 10.88 -0.63 34.79
C PRO A 797 10.09 -0.56 33.48
N VAL A 798 8.76 -0.43 33.55
CA VAL A 798 7.91 -0.30 32.36
C VAL A 798 8.27 0.98 31.61
N VAL A 799 8.37 2.11 32.32
CA VAL A 799 8.77 3.40 31.73
C VAL A 799 10.17 3.33 31.14
N ALA A 800 11.12 2.67 31.82
CA ALA A 800 12.47 2.51 31.31
C ALA A 800 12.50 1.67 30.02
N ILE A 801 11.81 0.53 29.99
CA ILE A 801 11.71 -0.32 28.79
C ILE A 801 11.06 0.44 27.65
N THR A 802 10.00 1.22 27.91
CA THR A 802 9.39 2.08 26.90
C THR A 802 10.37 3.11 26.35
N ILE A 803 11.22 3.71 27.19
CA ILE A 803 12.28 4.61 26.73
C ILE A 803 13.30 3.85 25.88
N TRP A 804 13.69 2.63 26.29
CA TRP A 804 14.67 1.82 25.57
C TRP A 804 14.17 1.27 24.24
N LEU A 805 12.86 1.03 24.09
CA LEU A 805 12.26 0.58 22.83
C LEU A 805 12.07 1.74 21.84
N ARG A 806 12.04 2.97 22.35
CA ARG A 806 11.88 4.18 21.53
C ARG A 806 13.22 4.79 21.13
N GLY A 807 14.29 4.61 21.89
CA GLY A 807 15.64 5.02 21.50
C GLY A 807 16.32 3.87 20.78
#